data_AF-A0A443SPR5-F1
#
_entry.id   AF-A0A443SPR5-F1
#
_cell.length_a   1.000
_cell.length_b   1.000
_cell.length_c   1.000
_cell.angle_alpha   90.00
_cell.angle_beta   90.00
_cell.angle_gamma   90.00
#
_symmetry.space_group_name_H-M   'P 1'
#
loop_
_entity.id
_entity.type
_entity.pdbx_description
1 polymer ?
#
loop_
_entity_poly.entity_id
_entity_poly.type
_entity_poly.pdbx_seq_one_letter_code
_entity_poly.pdbx_strand_id
1 'polypeptide(L)'
;MLEATTNGCQRIPQEQEKWKSCKNNNGGDSQNAIISNKEQKASRNRSKSLMCNLEMAKRHPSTKEVYYKTDKLSVQMEKLYKDFAENLERLKKKKEIRKSLYDYLHVELRHVDLYIVGSSLCNYASNLSDVDICLVFRNQNLNRNATLQYLHIIGTLLSKSTDFSGIQLIAAKVPLLKITDKKSKIEIDMNLNKVVSIHNTRLVKSYTRLDDRVSQLVLLVKYWARKNEINNAFERSLSSYTLTLMVINYLQCACKPIVLPCLQKICKEEFDPRISLDEINLYANLPTFRSCNKESISELFLGFLNHYSKFDFQELTISVRLGYWFKTDHRKHIFVEEPFDHSNTATSVSTEYAFQRIKDTFLFSYEQLNMLSVQIKRLFNDYVQSEHDLNLKKYLRKELFTYLNRIFNNHIDIYLVGSSLCGYASKFSDANICMVHSGHELSNEAKHKCLNIVTNALIKTNAFSDIKIIDSENACLRMTHLLSNIDIEMKVNNKVRIHNTRLIKSYTRLDDRVSILIFLVLFWAKQNDIHGESKGLNSYTLVLMMITYLQRVCNPIVLPCLQELCSNEFNPDIGIDEINLFANLPEFRSTNRNSLSELFIGFLKHYSDFCFRKYTISVRNGDFMRSVHRAFINVEEPFEISNTASSLSSDIAFEKMRQIFVVSYRTLMDNEMLSSILPLR
;
A
#
# COMPACT_ATOMS: atom_id res chain seq x y z
N MET A 1 -30.57 -39.58 16.63
CA MET A 1 -29.91 -40.71 15.94
C MET A 1 -29.65 -40.23 14.52
N LEU A 2 -28.43 -39.77 14.22
CA LEU A 2 -27.31 -40.57 13.64
C LEU A 2 -27.71 -41.04 12.23
N GLU A 3 -27.06 -40.69 11.11
CA GLU A 3 -25.66 -40.42 10.75
C GLU A 3 -25.60 -39.65 9.41
N ALA A 4 -24.54 -38.86 9.18
CA ALA A 4 -23.93 -38.70 7.84
C ALA A 4 -22.52 -38.09 7.98
N THR A 5 -21.57 -39.00 7.86
CA THR A 5 -20.12 -38.95 7.62
C THR A 5 -19.46 -37.67 7.06
N THR A 6 -18.38 -37.31 7.74
CA THR A 6 -17.21 -36.48 7.37
C THR A 6 -16.38 -37.06 6.21
N ASN A 7 -15.90 -36.22 5.28
CA ASN A 7 -14.49 -36.12 4.85
C ASN A 7 -14.30 -35.15 3.66
N GLY A 8 -13.32 -34.25 3.76
CA GLY A 8 -12.94 -33.33 2.68
C GLY A 8 -11.99 -32.22 3.11
N CYS A 9 -10.88 -32.57 3.78
CA CYS A 9 -9.85 -31.63 4.23
C CYS A 9 -8.91 -31.26 3.05
N GLN A 10 -8.89 -29.99 2.67
CA GLN A 10 -7.98 -29.45 1.64
C GLN A 10 -6.62 -29.03 2.24
N ARG A 11 -5.59 -29.38 1.47
CA ARG A 11 -4.15 -29.26 1.73
C ARG A 11 -3.69 -27.80 1.80
N ILE A 12 -2.80 -27.51 2.75
CA ILE A 12 -1.97 -26.29 2.84
C ILE A 12 -0.55 -26.67 2.39
N PRO A 13 0.14 -25.92 1.52
CA PRO A 13 1.49 -26.28 1.09
C PRO A 13 2.53 -26.06 2.21
N GLN A 14 3.27 -27.12 2.52
CA GLN A 14 4.53 -27.06 3.26
C GLN A 14 5.67 -26.82 2.26
N GLU A 15 6.32 -25.67 2.32
CA GLU A 15 7.69 -25.49 1.83
C GLU A 15 8.59 -25.14 3.03
N GLN A 16 9.11 -26.19 3.65
CA GLN A 16 10.33 -26.14 4.47
C GLN A 16 11.36 -27.03 3.77
N GLU A 17 12.44 -26.46 3.24
CA GLU A 17 13.65 -27.24 2.97
C GLU A 17 14.94 -26.48 3.31
N LYS A 18 15.71 -27.15 4.19
CA LYS A 18 17.16 -27.37 4.12
C LYS A 18 18.07 -26.17 4.42
N TRP A 19 18.50 -26.09 5.69
CA TRP A 19 19.86 -25.65 6.01
C TRP A 19 20.72 -26.87 6.36
N LYS A 20 21.64 -27.22 5.45
CA LYS A 20 22.69 -28.22 5.70
C LYS A 20 23.80 -27.61 6.54
N SER A 21 24.24 -28.39 7.52
CA SER A 21 25.41 -28.22 8.37
C SER A 21 26.70 -28.17 7.53
N CYS A 22 27.54 -27.16 7.77
CA CYS A 22 28.98 -27.26 7.50
C CYS A 22 29.69 -27.53 8.83
N LYS A 23 30.23 -28.75 8.95
CA LYS A 23 31.26 -29.11 9.93
C LYS A 23 32.56 -28.39 9.57
N ASN A 24 33.27 -27.88 10.58
CA ASN A 24 34.72 -27.84 10.55
C ASN A 24 35.25 -28.34 11.89
N ASN A 25 36.13 -29.34 11.78
CA ASN A 25 36.90 -29.95 12.85
C ASN A 25 37.93 -28.96 13.40
N ASN A 26 38.19 -29.03 14.71
CA ASN A 26 39.54 -29.20 15.26
C ASN A 26 39.43 -29.66 16.72
N GLY A 27 40.14 -30.75 17.05
CA GLY A 27 40.37 -31.24 18.42
C GLY A 27 41.32 -30.31 19.20
N GLY A 28 41.65 -30.54 20.45
CA GLY A 28 41.38 -31.63 21.39
C GLY A 28 41.82 -31.20 22.80
N ASP A 29 41.53 -32.08 23.76
CA ASP A 29 42.15 -32.27 25.07
C ASP A 29 42.29 -31.09 26.05
N SER A 30 41.52 -31.17 27.15
CA SER A 30 41.99 -31.69 28.46
C SER A 30 41.20 -31.06 29.61
N GLN A 31 40.58 -31.93 30.42
CA GLN A 31 39.88 -31.60 31.65
C GLN A 31 40.85 -31.57 32.84
N ASN A 32 40.50 -30.71 33.80
CA ASN A 32 40.86 -30.74 35.22
C ASN A 32 42.27 -30.32 35.63
N ALA A 33 42.40 -29.07 36.08
CA ALA A 33 42.97 -28.76 37.40
C ALA A 33 42.74 -27.29 37.80
N ILE A 34 42.33 -27.11 39.07
CA ILE A 34 42.52 -25.91 39.88
C ILE A 34 41.44 -24.81 39.74
N ILE A 35 40.27 -25.24 40.20
CA ILE A 35 39.30 -24.44 40.95
C ILE A 35 40.01 -23.87 42.20
N SER A 36 40.40 -22.60 42.15
CA SER A 36 40.64 -21.75 43.35
C SER A 36 40.97 -20.28 43.03
N ASN A 37 41.11 -19.88 41.76
CA ASN A 37 41.46 -18.49 41.37
C ASN A 37 40.33 -17.70 40.66
N LYS A 38 39.08 -18.20 40.65
CA LYS A 38 37.96 -17.58 39.91
C LYS A 38 37.15 -16.54 40.68
N GLU A 39 37.25 -16.45 42.00
CA GLU A 39 36.38 -15.54 42.79
C GLU A 39 36.99 -14.15 43.02
N GLN A 40 38.31 -13.98 42.97
CA GLN A 40 38.95 -12.65 43.16
C GLN A 40 39.23 -11.89 41.85
N LYS A 41 39.19 -12.53 40.67
CA LYS A 41 39.26 -11.83 39.36
C LYS A 41 37.91 -11.31 38.87
N ALA A 42 36.79 -11.77 39.43
CA ALA A 42 35.44 -11.36 39.06
C ALA A 42 35.05 -9.95 39.58
N SER A 43 35.65 -9.49 40.68
CA SER A 43 35.36 -8.17 41.26
C SER A 43 36.11 -7.02 40.58
N ARG A 44 37.35 -7.24 40.10
CA ARG A 44 38.16 -6.21 39.41
C ARG A 44 37.75 -5.99 37.94
N ASN A 45 37.13 -6.96 37.28
CA ASN A 45 36.64 -6.81 35.90
C ASN A 45 35.27 -6.12 35.79
N ARG A 46 34.47 -6.08 36.87
CA ARG A 46 33.19 -5.33 36.89
C ARG A 46 33.39 -3.80 36.87
N SER A 47 34.45 -3.29 37.50
CA SER A 47 34.72 -1.84 37.54
C SER A 47 35.37 -1.29 36.26
N LYS A 48 36.08 -2.11 35.47
CA LYS A 48 36.59 -1.70 34.13
C LYS A 48 35.55 -1.83 33.02
N SER A 49 34.58 -2.75 33.15
CA SER A 49 33.45 -2.86 32.22
C SER A 49 32.48 -1.67 32.29
N LEU A 50 32.30 -1.07 33.48
CA LEU A 50 31.39 0.07 33.66
C LEU A 50 31.90 1.37 32.99
N MET A 51 33.21 1.58 32.94
CA MET A 51 33.82 2.75 32.30
C MET A 51 33.90 2.61 30.76
N CYS A 52 34.04 1.39 30.24
CA CYS A 52 34.01 1.12 28.79
C CYS A 52 32.58 1.28 28.21
N ASN A 53 31.54 0.96 28.99
CA ASN A 53 30.14 1.10 28.57
C ASN A 53 29.66 2.55 28.46
N LEU A 54 30.31 3.51 29.13
CA LEU A 54 29.98 4.93 29.03
C LEU A 54 30.63 5.62 27.82
N GLU A 55 31.71 5.06 27.27
CA GLU A 55 32.33 5.54 26.02
C GLU A 55 31.75 4.87 24.77
N MET A 56 31.24 3.63 24.86
CA MET A 56 30.55 2.98 23.73
C MET A 56 29.15 3.55 23.43
N ALA A 57 28.53 4.25 24.37
CA ALA A 57 27.28 4.99 24.13
C ALA A 57 27.45 6.24 23.24
N LYS A 58 28.69 6.65 22.94
CA LYS A 58 29.01 7.74 21.99
C LYS A 58 29.39 7.24 20.59
N ARG A 59 29.31 5.94 20.33
CA ARG A 59 29.53 5.34 19.01
C ARG A 59 28.35 4.47 18.60
N HIS A 60 27.19 5.08 18.41
CA HIS A 60 26.31 4.56 17.37
C HIS A 60 27.02 4.82 16.04
N PRO A 61 27.32 3.78 15.23
CA PRO A 61 27.57 4.03 13.83
C PRO A 61 26.29 4.69 13.31
N SER A 62 26.42 5.90 12.79
CA SER A 62 25.44 6.46 11.87
C SER A 62 25.18 5.37 10.83
N THR A 63 24.03 4.72 10.93
CA THR A 63 23.55 3.83 9.88
C THR A 63 23.46 4.69 8.64
N LYS A 64 24.42 4.45 7.73
CA LYS A 64 24.52 4.97 6.37
C LYS A 64 23.14 5.25 5.80
N GLU A 65 23.00 6.46 5.25
CA GLU A 65 21.87 6.95 4.46
C GLU A 65 21.27 5.82 3.61
N VAL A 66 20.19 5.23 4.10
CA VAL A 66 19.20 4.60 3.22
C VAL A 66 18.37 5.79 2.76
N TYR A 67 18.69 6.31 1.58
CA TYR A 67 17.83 7.26 0.88
C TYR A 67 16.49 6.56 0.63
N TYR A 68 15.55 6.67 1.56
CA TYR A 68 14.15 6.47 1.24
C TYR A 68 13.84 7.44 0.11
N LYS A 69 13.12 6.99 -0.91
CA LYS A 69 12.61 7.86 -1.96
C LYS A 69 11.57 8.75 -1.28
N THR A 70 11.99 9.85 -0.66
CA THR A 70 11.12 10.66 0.19
C THR A 70 10.20 11.47 -0.70
N ASP A 71 8.97 10.97 -0.86
CA ASP A 71 7.87 11.75 -1.38
C ASP A 71 7.59 12.96 -0.46
N LYS A 72 6.91 13.97 -1.00
CA LYS A 72 6.60 15.23 -0.31
C LYS A 72 5.88 14.98 1.04
N LEU A 73 4.99 13.98 1.08
CA LEU A 73 4.23 13.64 2.29
C LEU A 73 5.14 13.00 3.35
N SER A 74 6.08 12.12 2.96
CA SER A 74 7.10 11.58 3.88
C SER A 74 7.92 12.69 4.54
N VAL A 75 8.39 13.68 3.77
CA VAL A 75 9.15 14.82 4.33
C VAL A 75 8.31 15.62 5.33
N GLN A 76 7.05 15.88 5.01
CA GLN A 76 6.12 16.58 5.90
C GLN A 76 5.83 15.78 7.18
N MET A 77 5.63 14.46 7.07
CA MET A 77 5.41 13.57 8.20
C MET A 77 6.64 13.42 9.09
N GLU A 78 7.84 13.34 8.51
CA GLU A 78 9.08 13.33 9.28
C GLU A 78 9.30 14.63 10.05
N LYS A 79 9.01 15.78 9.41
CA LYS A 79 9.04 17.08 10.09
C LYS A 79 8.05 17.11 11.24
N LEU A 80 6.82 16.68 11.00
CA LEU A 80 5.78 16.57 12.02
C LEU A 80 6.23 15.66 13.17
N TYR A 81 6.80 14.50 12.87
CA TYR A 81 7.34 13.60 13.89
C TYR A 81 8.41 14.30 14.75
N LYS A 82 9.38 14.99 14.12
CA LYS A 82 10.45 15.71 14.84
C LYS A 82 9.92 16.84 15.72
N ASP A 83 8.91 17.58 15.26
CA ASP A 83 8.31 18.68 16.01
C ASP A 83 7.53 18.18 17.23
N PHE A 84 6.89 17.01 17.13
CA PHE A 84 6.04 16.46 18.20
C PHE A 84 6.76 15.51 19.16
N ALA A 85 7.82 14.83 18.72
CA ALA A 85 8.54 13.83 19.52
C ALA A 85 9.12 14.44 20.80
N GLU A 86 9.04 13.67 21.90
CA GLU A 86 9.60 14.08 23.18
C GLU A 86 11.12 14.29 23.09
N ASN A 87 11.59 15.47 23.50
CA ASN A 87 13.01 15.76 23.56
C ASN A 87 13.69 15.11 24.79
N LEU A 88 15.01 14.90 24.70
CA LEU A 88 15.81 14.24 25.74
C LEU A 88 15.77 14.97 27.09
N GLU A 89 15.62 16.29 27.07
CA GLU A 89 15.57 17.11 28.29
C GLU A 89 14.27 16.84 29.07
N ARG A 90 13.14 16.73 28.37
CA ARG A 90 11.85 16.39 28.98
C ARG A 90 11.87 14.98 29.56
N LEU A 91 12.42 14.00 28.84
CA LEU A 91 12.60 12.64 29.38
C LEU A 91 13.49 12.63 30.63
N LYS A 92 14.53 13.47 30.68
CA LYS A 92 15.37 13.64 31.87
C LYS A 92 14.55 14.17 33.06
N LYS A 93 13.74 15.21 32.84
CA LYS A 93 12.81 15.75 33.87
C LYS A 93 11.85 14.68 34.37
N LYS A 94 11.29 13.84 33.49
CA LYS A 94 10.42 12.71 33.90
C LYS A 94 11.12 11.70 34.81
N LYS A 95 12.39 11.39 34.53
CA LYS A 95 13.22 10.53 35.40
C LYS A 95 13.52 11.17 36.76
N GLU A 96 13.73 12.48 36.77
CA GLU A 96 13.91 13.27 38.01
C GLU A 96 12.64 13.30 38.86
N ILE A 97 11.46 13.47 38.24
CA ILE A 97 10.15 13.38 38.92
C ILE A 97 9.98 12.01 39.57
N ARG A 98 10.24 10.92 38.84
CA ARG A 98 10.16 9.56 39.40
C ARG A 98 11.11 9.39 40.58
N LYS A 99 12.32 9.95 40.50
CA LYS A 99 13.29 9.92 41.61
C LYS A 99 12.76 10.70 42.81
N SER A 100 12.27 11.93 42.62
CA SER A 100 11.69 12.74 43.71
C SER A 100 10.51 12.04 44.39
N LEU A 101 9.58 11.47 43.61
CA LEU A 101 8.47 10.68 44.14
C LEU A 101 8.95 9.47 44.93
N TYR A 102 9.97 8.76 44.44
CA TYR A 102 10.56 7.63 45.15
C TYR A 102 11.20 8.06 46.47
N ASP A 103 12.05 9.09 46.44
CA ASP A 103 12.75 9.58 47.63
C ASP A 103 11.74 10.06 48.70
N TYR A 104 10.62 10.65 48.30
CA TYR A 104 9.55 11.07 49.23
C TYR A 104 8.74 9.88 49.77
N LEU A 105 8.24 9.01 48.88
CA LEU A 105 7.34 7.92 49.28
C LEU A 105 8.06 6.79 50.00
N HIS A 106 9.34 6.54 49.72
CA HIS A 106 10.09 5.45 50.35
C HIS A 106 10.41 5.73 51.83
N VAL A 107 10.39 6.99 52.26
CA VAL A 107 10.50 7.38 53.67
C VAL A 107 9.23 7.00 54.43
N GLU A 108 8.06 7.24 53.83
CA GLU A 108 6.75 7.03 54.45
C GLU A 108 6.20 5.60 54.28
N LEU A 109 6.60 4.91 53.19
CA LEU A 109 6.07 3.61 52.79
C LEU A 109 7.21 2.60 52.61
N ARG A 110 7.17 1.50 53.38
CA ARG A 110 8.13 0.40 53.25
C ARG A 110 7.82 -0.48 52.04
N HIS A 111 8.86 -1.04 51.42
CA HIS A 111 8.77 -2.01 50.32
C HIS A 111 8.02 -1.52 49.07
N VAL A 112 8.18 -0.24 48.74
CA VAL A 112 7.61 0.38 47.53
C VAL A 112 8.67 0.58 46.46
N ASP A 113 8.29 0.27 45.22
CA ASP A 113 9.01 0.65 44.01
C ASP A 113 8.14 1.51 43.09
N LEU A 114 8.79 2.36 42.27
CA LEU A 114 8.11 3.16 41.24
C LEU A 114 8.74 2.94 39.87
N TYR A 115 7.91 2.51 38.92
CA TYR A 115 8.26 2.27 37.53
C TYR A 115 7.60 3.32 36.65
N ILE A 116 8.40 4.01 35.82
CA ILE A 116 7.82 4.77 34.71
C ILE A 116 7.31 3.74 33.70
N VAL A 117 6.06 3.90 33.26
CA VAL A 117 5.41 3.02 32.29
C VAL A 117 4.87 3.85 31.13
N GLY A 118 4.24 3.18 30.17
CA GLY A 118 3.56 3.85 29.06
C GLY A 118 4.51 4.53 28.07
N SER A 119 4.02 5.60 27.45
CA SER A 119 4.66 6.20 26.28
C SER A 119 6.05 6.78 26.55
N SER A 120 6.31 7.22 27.79
CA SER A 120 7.56 7.87 28.23
C SER A 120 8.81 7.00 28.09
N LEU A 121 8.68 5.66 28.06
CA LEU A 121 9.83 4.76 27.93
C LEU A 121 9.95 4.08 26.57
N CYS A 122 8.99 4.29 25.68
CA CYS A 122 8.87 3.52 24.44
C CYS A 122 9.24 4.29 23.17
N ASN A 123 9.87 5.47 23.29
CA ASN A 123 10.32 6.31 22.17
C ASN A 123 9.20 6.84 21.24
N TYR A 124 7.94 6.87 21.70
CA TYR A 124 6.80 7.50 21.00
C TYR A 124 6.01 8.49 21.89
N ALA A 125 6.63 8.96 22.98
CA ALA A 125 6.09 10.08 23.75
C ALA A 125 6.12 11.36 22.92
N SER A 126 5.12 12.21 23.10
CA SER A 126 5.15 13.59 22.59
C SER A 126 5.62 14.57 23.66
N ASN A 127 6.03 15.76 23.26
CA ASN A 127 6.37 16.86 24.21
C ASN A 127 5.20 17.28 25.11
N LEU A 128 3.97 16.87 24.80
CA LEU A 128 2.77 17.12 25.60
C LEU A 128 2.36 15.91 26.45
N SER A 129 3.11 14.81 26.42
CA SER A 129 2.74 13.59 27.14
C SER A 129 3.01 13.72 28.64
N ASP A 130 2.07 13.19 29.40
CA ASP A 130 2.10 12.87 30.83
C ASP A 130 3.18 11.82 31.16
N VAL A 131 3.37 11.59 32.46
CA VAL A 131 4.19 10.49 32.99
C VAL A 131 3.29 9.48 33.67
N ASP A 132 3.14 8.31 33.05
CA ASP A 132 2.53 7.18 33.70
C ASP A 132 3.51 6.55 34.69
N ILE A 133 3.11 6.40 35.95
CA ILE A 133 3.89 5.74 36.99
C ILE A 133 3.10 4.59 37.59
N CYS A 134 3.71 3.40 37.64
CA CYS A 134 3.20 2.26 38.38
C CYS A 134 3.93 2.18 39.71
N LEU A 135 3.21 2.45 40.80
CA LEU A 135 3.68 2.19 42.17
C LEU A 135 3.42 0.72 42.50
N VAL A 136 4.43 0.04 43.03
CA VAL A 136 4.36 -1.38 43.35
C VAL A 136 4.67 -1.62 44.83
N PHE A 137 3.70 -2.19 45.56
CA PHE A 137 3.94 -2.83 46.86
C PHE A 137 4.38 -4.28 46.63
N ARG A 138 5.58 -4.62 47.08
CA ARG A 138 6.09 -6.00 46.96
C ARG A 138 5.23 -6.96 47.79
N ASN A 139 4.96 -8.14 47.23
CA ASN A 139 4.24 -9.26 47.87
C ASN A 139 2.80 -8.96 48.33
N GLN A 140 2.09 -8.01 47.69
CA GLN A 140 0.70 -7.72 48.01
C GLN A 140 -0.21 -7.81 46.79
N ASN A 141 -1.18 -8.71 46.83
CA ASN A 141 -2.30 -8.72 45.88
C ASN A 141 -3.42 -7.84 46.43
N LEU A 142 -3.53 -6.63 45.88
CA LEU A 142 -4.53 -5.65 46.30
C LEU A 142 -5.81 -5.81 45.47
N ASN A 143 -6.95 -5.94 46.16
CA ASN A 143 -8.24 -5.78 45.51
C ASN A 143 -8.54 -4.29 45.26
N ARG A 144 -9.53 -3.99 44.41
CA ARG A 144 -9.89 -2.62 44.02
C ARG A 144 -10.14 -1.68 45.21
N ASN A 145 -10.81 -2.14 46.26
CA ASN A 145 -11.14 -1.31 47.42
C ASN A 145 -9.88 -0.96 48.21
N ALA A 146 -9.01 -1.95 48.44
CA ALA A 146 -7.70 -1.72 49.04
C ALA A 146 -6.87 -0.75 48.17
N THR A 147 -6.86 -0.92 46.84
CA THR A 147 -6.19 0.00 45.91
C THR A 147 -6.65 1.43 46.08
N LEU A 148 -7.97 1.67 46.16
CA LEU A 148 -8.54 3.01 46.36
C LEU A 148 -8.13 3.61 47.72
N GLN A 149 -8.16 2.81 48.78
CA GLN A 149 -7.73 3.25 50.12
C GLN A 149 -6.25 3.63 50.13
N TYR A 150 -5.38 2.79 49.56
CA TYR A 150 -3.95 3.11 49.47
C TYR A 150 -3.69 4.34 48.61
N LEU A 151 -4.34 4.49 47.45
CA LEU A 151 -4.19 5.68 46.62
C LEU A 151 -4.70 6.95 47.32
N HIS A 152 -5.76 6.84 48.14
CA HIS A 152 -6.22 7.95 48.96
C HIS A 152 -5.16 8.36 50.00
N ILE A 153 -4.60 7.39 50.73
CA ILE A 153 -3.52 7.61 51.70
C ILE A 153 -2.30 8.25 51.02
N ILE A 154 -1.86 7.70 49.89
CA ILE A 154 -0.74 8.23 49.10
C ILE A 154 -1.04 9.67 48.66
N GLY A 155 -2.27 9.96 48.23
CA GLY A 155 -2.70 11.32 47.89
C GLY A 155 -2.62 12.29 49.07
N THR A 156 -3.04 11.86 50.26
CA THR A 156 -2.92 12.65 51.49
C THR A 156 -1.47 12.84 51.95
N LEU A 157 -0.59 11.89 51.68
CA LEU A 157 0.85 12.06 51.93
C LEU A 157 1.44 13.08 50.97
N LEU A 158 1.21 12.90 49.66
CA LEU A 158 1.73 13.78 48.63
C LEU A 158 1.20 15.22 48.74
N SER A 159 0.00 15.43 49.32
CA SER A 159 -0.54 16.78 49.53
C SER A 159 0.24 17.60 50.56
N LYS A 160 1.04 16.94 51.41
CA LYS A 160 1.96 17.59 52.35
C LYS A 160 3.30 17.97 51.69
N SER A 161 3.60 17.45 50.49
CA SER A 161 4.83 17.75 49.77
C SER A 161 4.82 19.16 49.19
N THR A 162 5.95 19.85 49.26
CA THR A 162 6.13 21.15 48.61
C THR A 162 6.32 21.03 47.10
N ASP A 163 6.69 19.86 46.58
CA ASP A 163 7.03 19.65 45.16
C ASP A 163 5.81 19.32 44.27
N PHE A 164 4.72 18.77 44.85
CA PHE A 164 3.58 18.27 44.09
C PHE A 164 2.30 19.09 44.35
N SER A 165 1.42 19.15 43.34
CA SER A 165 0.13 19.85 43.35
C SER A 165 -0.91 19.09 42.52
N GLY A 166 -2.16 19.57 42.47
CA GLY A 166 -3.18 19.02 41.57
C GLY A 166 -3.54 17.57 41.87
N ILE A 167 -3.44 17.15 43.14
CA ILE A 167 -3.60 15.74 43.53
C ILE A 167 -5.07 15.36 43.51
N GLN A 168 -5.45 14.45 42.62
CA GLN A 168 -6.82 14.01 42.43
C GLN A 168 -6.91 12.49 42.27
N LEU A 169 -7.71 11.85 43.14
CA LEU A 169 -8.02 10.43 43.01
C LEU A 169 -9.12 10.23 41.95
N ILE A 170 -8.84 9.40 40.94
CA ILE A 170 -9.79 9.02 39.90
C ILE A 170 -10.21 7.56 40.10
N ALA A 171 -11.45 7.36 40.51
CA ALA A 171 -12.03 6.03 40.78
C ALA A 171 -12.49 5.28 39.50
N ALA A 172 -11.74 5.36 38.41
CA ALA A 172 -12.03 4.65 37.15
C ALA A 172 -11.88 3.11 37.29
N LYS A 173 -12.15 2.32 36.23
CA LYS A 173 -12.00 0.85 36.24
C LYS A 173 -10.62 0.39 36.76
N VAL A 174 -9.57 1.10 36.37
CA VAL A 174 -8.25 1.06 37.02
C VAL A 174 -8.11 2.35 37.82
N PRO A 175 -8.18 2.31 39.16
CA PRO A 175 -8.00 3.50 39.98
C PRO A 175 -6.60 4.10 39.78
N LEU A 176 -6.53 5.43 39.70
CA LEU A 176 -5.26 6.16 39.58
C LEU A 176 -5.31 7.50 40.32
N LEU A 177 -4.15 8.02 40.67
CA LEU A 177 -3.94 9.32 41.26
C LEU A 177 -3.30 10.25 40.21
N LYS A 178 -4.01 11.32 39.84
CA LYS A 178 -3.46 12.40 39.02
C LYS A 178 -2.71 13.38 39.90
N ILE A 179 -1.50 13.74 39.51
CA ILE A 179 -0.61 14.64 40.26
C ILE A 179 0.09 15.56 39.26
N THR A 180 0.43 16.78 39.67
CA THR A 180 1.23 17.71 38.87
C THR A 180 2.53 18.06 39.59
N ASP A 181 3.67 17.85 38.94
CA ASP A 181 4.96 18.35 39.41
C ASP A 181 5.00 19.89 39.29
N LYS A 182 5.21 20.59 40.40
CA LYS A 182 5.14 22.07 40.41
C LYS A 182 6.25 22.72 39.60
N LYS A 183 7.43 22.10 39.53
CA LYS A 183 8.63 22.66 38.88
C LYS A 183 8.54 22.59 37.36
N SER A 184 8.25 21.41 36.82
CA SER A 184 8.20 21.16 35.37
C SER A 184 6.81 21.32 34.76
N LYS A 185 5.75 21.42 35.59
CA LYS A 185 4.33 21.41 35.18
C LYS A 185 3.92 20.15 34.44
N ILE A 186 4.65 19.05 34.63
CA ILE A 186 4.34 17.76 34.04
C ILE A 186 3.27 17.06 34.87
N GLU A 187 2.22 16.59 34.20
CA GLU A 187 1.19 15.73 34.79
C GLU A 187 1.68 14.30 34.95
N ILE A 188 1.27 13.67 36.04
CA ILE A 188 1.68 12.35 36.48
C ILE A 188 0.41 11.55 36.77
N ASP A 189 0.24 10.44 36.05
CA ASP A 189 -0.84 9.49 36.28
C ASP A 189 -0.27 8.27 37.01
N MET A 190 -0.51 8.19 38.32
CA MET A 190 0.02 7.14 39.19
C MET A 190 -1.03 6.05 39.45
N ASN A 191 -0.77 4.83 38.98
CA ASN A 191 -1.55 3.64 39.32
C ASN A 191 -0.81 2.77 40.36
N LEU A 192 -1.54 1.82 40.95
CA LEU A 192 -1.02 0.96 42.01
C LEU A 192 -1.15 -0.53 41.65
N ASN A 193 -0.03 -1.25 41.69
CA ASN A 193 0.12 -2.69 41.40
C ASN A 193 -0.42 -3.14 40.02
N LYS A 194 -0.52 -2.26 39.01
CA LYS A 194 -0.87 -2.69 37.63
C LYS A 194 0.37 -3.20 36.89
N VAL A 195 0.89 -4.35 37.33
CA VAL A 195 2.12 -4.97 36.82
C VAL A 195 2.10 -5.20 35.30
N VAL A 196 0.93 -5.53 34.72
CA VAL A 196 0.74 -5.67 33.27
C VAL A 196 1.22 -4.42 32.49
N SER A 197 1.10 -3.21 33.06
CA SER A 197 1.59 -1.98 32.42
C SER A 197 3.12 -1.97 32.23
N ILE A 198 3.87 -2.61 33.12
CA ILE A 198 5.32 -2.75 33.04
C ILE A 198 5.71 -3.71 31.90
N HIS A 199 5.03 -4.86 31.81
CA HIS A 199 5.22 -5.81 30.71
C HIS A 199 4.87 -5.20 29.35
N ASN A 200 3.77 -4.46 29.26
CA ASN A 200 3.38 -3.74 28.05
C ASN A 200 4.42 -2.70 27.63
N THR A 201 4.92 -1.94 28.60
CA THR A 201 5.99 -0.95 28.35
C THR A 201 7.23 -1.64 27.81
N ARG A 202 7.66 -2.76 28.41
CA ARG A 202 8.80 -3.55 27.92
C ARG A 202 8.56 -4.09 26.50
N LEU A 203 7.38 -4.64 26.23
CA LEU A 203 7.03 -5.20 24.92
C LEU A 203 7.03 -4.13 23.82
N VAL A 204 6.33 -3.01 24.03
CA VAL A 204 6.24 -1.95 23.02
C VAL A 204 7.61 -1.28 22.81
N LYS A 205 8.36 -1.03 23.88
CA LYS A 205 9.75 -0.54 23.79
C LYS A 205 10.65 -1.48 22.97
N SER A 206 10.42 -2.78 23.07
CA SER A 206 11.16 -3.77 22.29
C SER A 206 10.84 -3.65 20.80
N TYR A 207 9.58 -3.43 20.43
CA TYR A 207 9.20 -3.18 19.04
C TYR A 207 9.77 -1.87 18.49
N THR A 208 9.76 -0.78 19.25
CA THR A 208 10.33 0.51 18.78
C THR A 208 11.85 0.50 18.68
N ARG A 209 12.53 -0.44 19.33
CA ARG A 209 13.98 -0.69 19.18
C ARG A 209 14.32 -1.56 17.96
N LEU A 210 13.36 -2.29 17.39
CA LEU A 210 13.60 -3.16 16.23
C LEU A 210 13.64 -2.38 14.90
N ASP A 211 12.81 -1.35 14.76
CA ASP A 211 12.73 -0.52 13.55
C ASP A 211 12.27 0.90 13.91
N ASP A 212 13.03 1.91 13.48
CA ASP A 212 12.78 3.33 13.83
C ASP A 212 11.43 3.84 13.30
N ARG A 213 10.93 3.25 12.21
CA ARG A 213 9.63 3.64 11.60
C ARG A 213 8.45 3.34 12.53
N VAL A 214 8.60 2.42 13.48
CA VAL A 214 7.54 2.07 14.44
C VAL A 214 7.22 3.27 15.33
N SER A 215 8.24 3.90 15.92
CA SER A 215 8.03 5.09 16.76
C SER A 215 7.42 6.25 15.98
N GLN A 216 7.87 6.45 14.73
CA GLN A 216 7.36 7.50 13.85
C GLN A 216 5.87 7.26 13.55
N LEU A 217 5.52 6.05 13.13
CA LEU A 217 4.16 5.72 12.73
C LEU A 217 3.19 5.78 13.90
N VAL A 218 3.57 5.26 15.08
CA VAL A 218 2.75 5.35 16.29
C VAL A 218 2.48 6.81 16.67
N LEU A 219 3.49 7.69 16.61
CA LEU A 219 3.30 9.09 16.95
C LEU A 219 2.38 9.81 15.94
N LEU A 220 2.57 9.57 14.65
CA LEU A 220 1.74 10.13 13.58
C LEU A 220 0.28 9.67 13.70
N VAL A 221 0.04 8.37 13.91
CA VAL A 221 -1.29 7.82 14.12
C VAL A 221 -1.94 8.40 15.38
N LYS A 222 -1.19 8.53 16.49
CA LYS A 222 -1.72 9.17 17.70
C LYS A 222 -2.11 10.62 17.45
N TYR A 223 -1.27 11.39 16.76
CA TYR A 223 -1.54 12.78 16.42
C TYR A 223 -2.76 12.93 15.52
N TRP A 224 -2.81 12.16 14.43
CA TRP A 224 -3.94 12.07 13.52
C TRP A 224 -5.24 11.73 14.26
N ALA A 225 -5.21 10.70 15.09
CA ALA A 225 -6.39 10.26 15.83
C ALA A 225 -6.87 11.30 16.86
N ARG A 226 -5.95 12.08 17.46
CA ARG A 226 -6.32 13.21 18.33
C ARG A 226 -6.97 14.35 17.54
N LYS A 227 -6.41 14.70 16.38
CA LYS A 227 -6.96 15.77 15.53
C LYS A 227 -8.32 15.46 14.93
N ASN A 228 -8.64 14.18 14.78
CA ASN A 228 -9.96 13.72 14.34
C ASN A 228 -10.85 13.26 15.51
N GLU A 229 -10.49 13.58 16.76
CA GLU A 229 -11.31 13.30 17.95
C GLU A 229 -11.68 11.80 18.12
N ILE A 230 -10.81 10.88 17.68
CA ILE A 230 -10.97 9.42 17.85
C ILE A 230 -9.93 8.81 18.80
N ASN A 231 -9.23 9.65 19.59
CA ASN A 231 -8.21 9.26 20.58
C ASN A 231 -8.48 9.85 21.97
N ASN A 232 -9.65 9.54 22.52
CA ASN A 232 -10.09 9.90 23.87
C ASN A 232 -11.05 8.84 24.43
N ALA A 233 -10.56 8.00 25.33
CA ALA A 233 -11.34 6.91 25.92
C ALA A 233 -12.50 7.41 26.79
N PHE A 234 -12.39 8.62 27.38
CA PHE A 234 -13.46 9.24 28.16
C PHE A 234 -14.64 9.66 27.27
N GLU A 235 -14.38 9.95 25.98
CA GLU A 235 -15.38 10.27 24.95
C GLU A 235 -15.75 9.05 24.09
N ARG A 236 -15.59 7.84 24.63
CA ARG A 236 -15.94 6.57 23.98
C ARG A 236 -15.21 6.28 22.67
N SER A 237 -13.97 6.76 22.52
CA SER A 237 -13.12 6.47 21.35
C SER A 237 -11.88 5.64 21.70
N LEU A 238 -10.97 5.42 20.75
CA LEU A 238 -9.82 4.52 20.94
C LEU A 238 -8.83 5.08 21.96
N SER A 239 -8.24 4.21 22.78
CA SER A 239 -7.13 4.62 23.64
C SER A 239 -5.83 4.71 22.82
N SER A 240 -4.87 5.52 23.27
CA SER A 240 -3.55 5.59 22.66
C SER A 240 -2.82 4.23 22.69
N TYR A 241 -3.07 3.39 23.68
CA TYR A 241 -2.52 2.03 23.73
C TYR A 241 -3.15 1.13 22.68
N THR A 242 -4.48 1.17 22.52
CA THR A 242 -5.21 0.42 21.47
C THR A 242 -4.70 0.78 20.08
N LEU A 243 -4.52 2.08 19.78
CA LEU A 243 -3.94 2.52 18.51
C LEU A 243 -2.51 2.01 18.32
N THR A 244 -1.69 1.98 19.39
CA THR A 244 -0.33 1.45 19.33
C THR A 244 -0.32 -0.05 18.99
N LEU A 245 -1.21 -0.83 19.58
CA LEU A 245 -1.34 -2.27 19.26
C LEU A 245 -1.83 -2.50 17.83
N MET A 246 -2.78 -1.68 17.34
CA MET A 246 -3.21 -1.72 15.94
C MET A 246 -2.05 -1.42 14.98
N VAL A 247 -1.23 -0.40 15.26
CA VAL A 247 -0.03 -0.10 14.46
C VAL A 247 0.95 -1.26 14.46
N ILE A 248 1.26 -1.84 15.63
CA ILE A 248 2.17 -2.99 15.72
C ILE A 248 1.62 -4.18 14.92
N ASN A 249 0.33 -4.51 15.08
CA ASN A 249 -0.27 -5.61 14.36
C ASN A 249 -0.26 -5.37 12.84
N TYR A 250 -0.59 -4.16 12.38
CA TYR A 250 -0.45 -3.77 10.98
C TYR A 250 0.97 -4.05 10.44
N LEU A 251 2.00 -3.63 11.19
CA LEU A 251 3.40 -3.85 10.84
C LEU A 251 3.86 -5.31 10.91
N GLN A 252 3.13 -6.16 11.65
CA GLN A 252 3.42 -7.59 11.79
C GLN A 252 2.85 -8.44 10.65
N CYS A 253 1.69 -8.06 10.10
CA CYS A 253 0.97 -8.97 9.20
C CYS A 253 0.21 -8.32 8.04
N ALA A 254 -0.19 -7.05 8.14
CA ALA A 254 -0.90 -6.36 7.06
C ALA A 254 0.04 -5.79 6.01
N CYS A 255 1.12 -5.11 6.41
CA CYS A 255 2.13 -4.64 5.45
C CYS A 255 2.99 -5.80 4.94
N LYS A 256 3.39 -5.74 3.66
CA LYS A 256 4.20 -6.78 3.00
C LYS A 256 5.29 -6.13 2.14
N PRO A 257 6.58 -6.45 2.36
CA PRO A 257 7.13 -7.36 3.38
C PRO A 257 6.84 -6.89 4.82
N ILE A 258 6.92 -7.77 5.82
CA ILE A 258 6.64 -7.40 7.21
C ILE A 258 7.73 -6.44 7.74
N VAL A 259 7.32 -5.50 8.59
CA VAL A 259 8.24 -4.58 9.29
C VAL A 259 8.60 -5.11 10.67
N LEU A 260 7.67 -5.81 11.34
CA LEU A 260 7.88 -6.35 12.68
C LEU A 260 7.67 -7.86 12.73
N PRO A 261 8.49 -8.61 13.48
CA PRO A 261 8.21 -10.00 13.80
C PRO A 261 7.22 -10.09 14.98
N CYS A 262 6.83 -11.30 15.36
CA CYS A 262 6.07 -11.52 16.60
C CYS A 262 7.04 -11.84 17.76
N LEU A 263 7.32 -10.85 18.62
CA LEU A 263 8.31 -10.99 19.69
C LEU A 263 7.92 -12.03 20.74
N GLN A 264 6.65 -12.11 21.13
CA GLN A 264 6.18 -13.11 22.11
C GLN A 264 6.23 -14.55 21.57
N LYS A 265 6.34 -14.75 20.25
CA LYS A 265 6.57 -16.07 19.66
C LYS A 265 8.05 -16.43 19.59
N ILE A 266 8.91 -15.46 19.29
CA ILE A 266 10.35 -15.69 19.04
C ILE A 266 11.16 -15.64 20.34
N CYS A 267 10.79 -14.75 21.26
CA CYS A 267 11.50 -14.49 22.52
C CYS A 267 10.59 -14.80 23.71
N LYS A 268 10.03 -16.02 23.76
CA LYS A 268 9.05 -16.42 24.79
C LYS A 268 9.54 -16.19 26.21
N GLU A 269 10.81 -16.50 26.48
CA GLU A 269 11.43 -16.34 27.80
C GLU A 269 11.58 -14.86 28.20
N GLU A 270 11.78 -13.95 27.25
CA GLU A 270 11.93 -12.51 27.53
C GLU A 270 10.58 -11.83 27.82
N PHE A 271 9.48 -12.38 27.30
CA PHE A 271 8.14 -11.83 27.40
C PHE A 271 7.15 -12.78 28.09
N ASP A 272 7.64 -13.64 28.97
CA ASP A 272 6.78 -14.45 29.83
C ASP A 272 6.16 -13.55 30.93
N PRO A 273 4.81 -13.50 31.06
CA PRO A 273 4.15 -12.71 32.10
C PRO A 273 4.47 -13.16 33.53
N ARG A 274 5.07 -14.35 33.72
CA ARG A 274 5.40 -14.92 35.03
C ARG A 274 6.75 -14.47 35.58
N ILE A 275 7.54 -13.73 34.80
CA ILE A 275 8.85 -13.21 35.23
C ILE A 275 8.63 -12.27 36.43
N SER A 276 9.37 -12.49 37.51
CA SER A 276 9.32 -11.62 38.69
C SER A 276 9.77 -10.21 38.33
N LEU A 277 9.13 -9.20 38.92
CA LEU A 277 9.52 -7.79 38.73
C LEU A 277 11.00 -7.53 39.05
N ASP A 278 11.58 -8.25 40.01
CA ASP A 278 13.00 -8.13 40.38
C ASP A 278 13.95 -8.60 39.24
N GLU A 279 13.45 -9.44 38.32
CA GLU A 279 14.20 -10.01 37.19
C GLU A 279 13.90 -9.29 35.87
N ILE A 280 12.92 -8.38 35.84
CA ILE A 280 12.52 -7.69 34.61
C ILE A 280 13.57 -6.64 34.23
N ASN A 281 14.28 -6.91 33.14
CA ASN A 281 15.04 -5.89 32.43
C ASN A 281 14.15 -5.17 31.41
N LEU A 282 13.93 -3.86 31.61
CA LEU A 282 13.17 -3.03 30.65
C LEU A 282 13.82 -2.97 29.25
N TYR A 283 15.11 -3.28 29.13
CA TYR A 283 15.81 -3.46 27.85
C TYR A 283 15.95 -4.96 27.55
N ALA A 284 14.87 -5.56 27.06
CA ALA A 284 14.87 -6.97 26.64
C ALA A 284 15.99 -7.26 25.63
N ASN A 285 16.52 -8.48 25.67
CA ASN A 285 17.43 -8.98 24.64
C ASN A 285 16.62 -9.29 23.38
N LEU A 286 16.93 -8.61 22.28
CA LEU A 286 16.15 -8.70 21.04
C LEU A 286 16.80 -9.67 20.05
N PRO A 287 16.01 -10.35 19.21
CA PRO A 287 16.56 -11.20 18.18
C PRO A 287 17.25 -10.35 17.11
N THR A 288 18.17 -10.96 16.36
CA THR A 288 18.70 -10.31 15.15
C THR A 288 17.63 -10.37 14.08
N PHE A 289 16.85 -9.30 13.95
CA PHE A 289 15.82 -9.14 12.92
C PHE A 289 16.11 -7.87 12.12
N ARG A 290 16.01 -7.97 10.79
CA ARG A 290 16.05 -6.81 9.89
C ARG A 290 14.93 -6.93 8.88
N SER A 291 14.05 -5.92 8.86
CA SER A 291 12.97 -5.85 7.90
C SER A 291 13.50 -5.69 6.46
N CYS A 292 12.98 -6.49 5.53
CA CYS A 292 13.18 -6.30 4.08
C CYS A 292 12.25 -5.24 3.48
N ASN A 293 11.23 -4.82 4.23
CA ASN A 293 10.29 -3.77 3.82
C ASN A 293 11.03 -2.44 3.60
N LYS A 294 10.75 -1.78 2.48
CA LYS A 294 11.34 -0.49 2.06
C LYS A 294 10.32 0.65 1.99
N GLU A 295 9.09 0.41 2.44
CA GLU A 295 8.04 1.42 2.43
C GLU A 295 8.47 2.61 3.31
N SER A 296 8.22 3.81 2.80
CA SER A 296 8.41 5.07 3.48
C SER A 296 7.41 5.23 4.63
N ILE A 297 7.59 6.27 5.45
CA ILE A 297 6.67 6.52 6.55
C ILE A 297 5.26 6.91 6.05
N SER A 298 5.17 7.63 4.92
CA SER A 298 3.88 8.00 4.32
C SER A 298 3.17 6.80 3.71
N GLU A 299 3.90 5.91 3.04
CA GLU A 299 3.36 4.65 2.49
C GLU A 299 2.80 3.76 3.61
N LEU A 300 3.55 3.61 4.72
CA LEU A 300 3.08 2.85 5.89
C LEU A 300 1.86 3.50 6.57
N PHE A 301 1.81 4.83 6.67
CA PHE A 301 0.67 5.55 7.23
C PHE A 301 -0.58 5.41 6.35
N LEU A 302 -0.43 5.59 5.03
CA LEU A 302 -1.52 5.41 4.08
C LEU A 302 -2.02 3.96 4.05
N GLY A 303 -1.08 3.01 4.10
CA GLY A 303 -1.39 1.58 4.17
C GLY A 303 -2.12 1.20 5.47
N PHE A 304 -1.75 1.79 6.61
CA PHE A 304 -2.45 1.63 7.88
C PHE A 304 -3.90 2.13 7.78
N LEU A 305 -4.12 3.33 7.21
CA LEU A 305 -5.46 3.88 7.03
C LEU A 305 -6.32 3.02 6.11
N ASN A 306 -5.76 2.61 4.96
CA ASN A 306 -6.44 1.75 3.99
C ASN A 306 -6.79 0.37 4.55
N HIS A 307 -5.90 -0.22 5.35
CA HIS A 307 -6.13 -1.52 5.95
C HIS A 307 -7.31 -1.47 6.92
N TYR A 308 -7.27 -0.54 7.88
CA TYR A 308 -8.30 -0.44 8.92
C TYR A 308 -9.62 0.18 8.44
N SER A 309 -9.65 0.91 7.32
CA SER A 309 -10.93 1.32 6.71
C SER A 309 -11.73 0.15 6.14
N LYS A 310 -11.05 -0.95 5.77
CA LYS A 310 -11.65 -2.17 5.19
C LYS A 310 -11.66 -3.36 6.14
N PHE A 311 -11.06 -3.22 7.32
CA PHE A 311 -10.93 -4.31 8.29
C PHE A 311 -12.31 -4.67 8.87
N ASP A 312 -12.59 -5.97 8.92
CA ASP A 312 -13.82 -6.49 9.51
C ASP A 312 -13.70 -6.58 11.04
N PHE A 313 -13.91 -5.44 11.70
CA PHE A 313 -13.81 -5.34 13.16
C PHE A 313 -14.87 -6.14 13.94
N GLN A 314 -15.93 -6.59 13.30
CA GLN A 314 -17.03 -7.30 13.97
C GLN A 314 -16.76 -8.80 14.05
N GLU A 315 -16.06 -9.37 13.06
CA GLU A 315 -15.72 -10.79 13.01
C GLU A 315 -14.28 -11.09 13.42
N LEU A 316 -13.37 -10.09 13.34
CA LEU A 316 -11.94 -10.28 13.52
C LEU A 316 -11.38 -9.59 14.78
N THR A 317 -10.58 -10.35 15.52
CA THR A 317 -9.80 -9.88 16.66
C THR A 317 -8.35 -9.60 16.27
N ILE A 318 -7.86 -8.42 16.64
CA ILE A 318 -6.48 -7.98 16.42
C ILE A 318 -5.59 -8.51 17.56
N SER A 319 -4.51 -9.23 17.24
CA SER A 319 -3.59 -9.78 18.25
C SER A 319 -2.11 -9.55 17.92
N VAL A 320 -1.46 -8.72 18.74
CA VAL A 320 0.00 -8.51 18.69
C VAL A 320 0.77 -9.73 19.19
N ARG A 321 0.21 -10.44 20.18
CA ARG A 321 0.79 -11.66 20.76
C ARG A 321 0.85 -12.80 19.76
N LEU A 322 -0.16 -12.92 18.91
CA LEU A 322 -0.16 -13.90 17.83
C LEU A 322 0.54 -13.36 16.57
N GLY A 323 0.64 -12.04 16.41
CA GLY A 323 1.24 -11.41 15.24
C GLY A 323 0.34 -11.50 14.00
N TYR A 324 -0.95 -11.74 14.18
CA TYR A 324 -1.98 -11.75 13.13
C TYR A 324 -3.36 -11.46 13.75
N TRP A 325 -4.38 -11.28 12.91
CA TRP A 325 -5.78 -11.19 13.34
C TRP A 325 -6.52 -12.50 13.09
N PHE A 326 -7.45 -12.88 13.97
CA PHE A 326 -8.18 -14.14 13.87
C PHE A 326 -9.67 -13.95 14.06
N LYS A 327 -10.46 -14.90 13.54
CA LYS A 327 -11.92 -14.86 13.64
C LYS A 327 -12.38 -15.24 15.05
N THR A 328 -13.25 -14.44 15.64
CA THR A 328 -13.79 -14.68 16.99
C THR A 328 -15.15 -14.01 17.17
N ASP A 329 -16.14 -14.71 17.73
CA ASP A 329 -17.41 -14.09 18.15
C ASP A 329 -17.22 -13.37 19.50
N HIS A 330 -16.81 -12.11 19.44
CA HIS A 330 -16.60 -11.29 20.64
C HIS A 330 -17.76 -10.34 20.97
N ARG A 331 -18.74 -10.17 20.07
CA ARG A 331 -19.91 -9.27 20.24
C ARG A 331 -19.54 -7.83 20.66
N LYS A 332 -18.39 -7.34 20.19
CA LYS A 332 -17.90 -5.97 20.42
C LYS A 332 -17.71 -5.29 19.08
N HIS A 333 -17.85 -3.96 19.02
CA HIS A 333 -17.61 -3.21 17.79
C HIS A 333 -16.15 -3.29 17.33
N ILE A 334 -15.21 -3.28 18.27
CA ILE A 334 -13.77 -3.43 18.01
C ILE A 334 -13.19 -4.33 19.11
N PHE A 335 -12.38 -5.32 18.72
CA PHE A 335 -11.63 -6.15 19.66
C PHE A 335 -10.14 -6.16 19.34
N VAL A 336 -9.36 -5.59 20.27
CA VAL A 336 -7.90 -5.64 20.26
C VAL A 336 -7.45 -6.39 21.51
N GLU A 337 -6.83 -7.56 21.31
CA GLU A 337 -6.38 -8.44 22.39
C GLU A 337 -5.21 -7.79 23.15
N GLU A 338 -5.34 -7.70 24.47
CA GLU A 338 -4.27 -7.35 25.39
C GLU A 338 -3.21 -8.47 25.38
N PRO A 339 -1.92 -8.18 25.07
CA PRO A 339 -0.93 -9.23 24.80
C PRO A 339 -0.59 -10.17 25.96
N PHE A 340 -0.93 -9.85 27.20
CA PHE A 340 -0.63 -10.67 28.38
C PHE A 340 -1.87 -11.14 29.14
N ASP A 341 -2.90 -10.31 29.26
CA ASP A 341 -4.13 -10.66 29.99
C ASP A 341 -5.34 -11.00 29.09
N HIS A 342 -5.16 -10.93 27.77
CA HIS A 342 -6.15 -11.29 26.75
C HIS A 342 -7.47 -10.52 26.79
N SER A 343 -7.55 -9.46 27.60
CA SER A 343 -8.72 -8.60 27.65
C SER A 343 -8.83 -7.75 26.38
N ASN A 344 -9.99 -7.12 26.15
CA ASN A 344 -10.14 -6.18 25.05
C ASN A 344 -9.64 -4.79 25.48
N THR A 345 -8.68 -4.20 24.76
CA THR A 345 -8.21 -2.84 25.04
C THR A 345 -9.12 -1.76 24.45
N ALA A 346 -10.03 -2.10 23.54
CA ALA A 346 -10.96 -1.20 22.86
C ALA A 346 -12.34 -1.09 23.53
N THR A 347 -12.47 -1.43 24.83
CA THR A 347 -13.77 -1.45 25.53
C THR A 347 -14.49 -0.11 25.62
N SER A 348 -13.78 1.01 25.43
CA SER A 348 -14.37 2.35 25.39
C SER A 348 -15.25 2.58 24.15
N VAL A 349 -15.02 1.84 23.06
CA VAL A 349 -15.85 1.90 21.84
C VAL A 349 -17.10 1.06 22.06
N SER A 350 -18.04 1.62 22.82
CA SER A 350 -19.20 0.90 23.33
C SER A 350 -20.50 1.19 22.56
N THR A 351 -20.48 2.09 21.59
CA THR A 351 -21.66 2.47 20.80
C THR A 351 -21.40 2.37 19.31
N GLU A 352 -22.47 2.06 18.56
CA GLU A 352 -22.42 2.01 17.10
C GLU A 352 -22.01 3.35 16.49
N TYR A 353 -22.48 4.48 17.07
CA TYR A 353 -22.07 5.81 16.62
C TYR A 353 -20.55 6.03 16.73
N ALA A 354 -19.93 5.66 17.86
CA ALA A 354 -18.49 5.82 18.04
C ALA A 354 -17.71 4.91 17.09
N PHE A 355 -18.20 3.68 16.90
CA PHE A 355 -17.62 2.73 15.94
C PHE A 355 -17.67 3.26 14.51
N GLN A 356 -18.83 3.72 14.05
CA GLN A 356 -19.01 4.24 12.71
C GLN A 356 -18.16 5.50 12.50
N ARG A 357 -18.11 6.42 13.49
CA ARG A 357 -17.22 7.59 13.44
C ARG A 357 -15.77 7.20 13.23
N ILE A 358 -15.29 6.17 13.93
CA ILE A 358 -13.92 5.66 13.77
C ILE A 358 -13.72 5.14 12.34
N LYS A 359 -14.60 4.26 11.85
CA LYS A 359 -14.51 3.70 10.48
C LYS A 359 -14.52 4.78 9.41
N ASP A 360 -15.44 5.73 9.52
CA ASP A 360 -15.56 6.85 8.58
C ASP A 360 -14.31 7.72 8.61
N THR A 361 -13.74 7.97 9.79
CA THR A 361 -12.50 8.74 9.92
C THR A 361 -11.33 8.06 9.23
N PHE A 362 -11.19 6.73 9.37
CA PHE A 362 -10.18 5.94 8.67
C PHE A 362 -10.36 6.02 7.14
N LEU A 363 -11.60 5.80 6.66
CA LEU A 363 -11.92 5.84 5.23
C LEU A 363 -11.70 7.25 4.66
N PHE A 364 -12.28 8.27 5.28
CA PHE A 364 -12.15 9.66 4.85
C PHE A 364 -10.68 10.11 4.81
N SER A 365 -9.89 9.78 5.84
CA SER A 365 -8.47 10.16 5.86
C SER A 365 -7.67 9.47 4.76
N TYR A 366 -7.96 8.18 4.50
CA TYR A 366 -7.37 7.46 3.38
C TYR A 366 -7.78 8.08 2.04
N GLU A 367 -9.06 8.37 1.85
CA GLU A 367 -9.58 8.99 0.63
C GLU A 367 -9.00 10.37 0.41
N GLN A 368 -8.84 11.19 1.45
CA GLN A 368 -8.24 12.52 1.32
C GLN A 368 -6.77 12.47 0.95
N LEU A 369 -5.99 11.56 1.56
CA LEU A 369 -4.59 11.36 1.21
C LEU A 369 -4.40 10.65 -0.14
N ASN A 370 -5.45 10.01 -0.65
CA ASN A 370 -5.45 9.29 -1.94
C ASN A 370 -6.45 9.91 -2.94
N MET A 371 -6.78 11.19 -2.75
CA MET A 371 -7.94 11.84 -3.35
C MET A 371 -7.87 11.84 -4.87
N LEU A 372 -6.68 12.07 -5.44
CA LEU A 372 -6.46 11.99 -6.87
C LEU A 372 -6.73 10.58 -7.43
N SER A 373 -6.29 9.52 -6.75
CA SER A 373 -6.61 8.14 -7.16
C SER A 373 -8.10 7.83 -7.06
N VAL A 374 -8.80 8.38 -6.07
CA VAL A 374 -10.26 8.23 -5.95
C VAL A 374 -10.97 8.94 -7.11
N GLN A 375 -10.55 10.16 -7.46
CA GLN A 375 -11.09 10.89 -8.61
C GLN A 375 -10.85 10.15 -9.92
N ILE A 376 -9.66 9.57 -10.11
CA ILE A 376 -9.34 8.74 -11.29
C ILE A 376 -10.29 7.54 -11.38
N LYS A 377 -10.54 6.83 -10.28
CA LYS A 377 -11.45 5.68 -10.26
C LYS A 377 -12.90 6.08 -10.54
N ARG A 378 -13.38 7.18 -9.97
CA ARG A 378 -14.72 7.70 -10.23
C ARG A 378 -14.89 8.04 -11.70
N LEU A 379 -13.95 8.81 -12.26
CA LEU A 379 -13.94 9.14 -13.69
C LEU A 379 -13.95 7.88 -14.57
N PHE A 380 -13.16 6.86 -14.23
CA PHE A 380 -13.17 5.60 -14.96
C PHE A 380 -14.54 4.93 -14.89
N ASN A 381 -15.11 4.76 -13.70
CA ASN A 381 -16.39 4.09 -13.51
C ASN A 381 -17.57 4.81 -14.18
N ASP A 382 -17.54 6.15 -14.25
CA ASP A 382 -18.62 6.95 -14.85
C ASP A 382 -18.67 6.83 -16.38
N TYR A 383 -17.53 6.52 -17.02
CA TYR A 383 -17.36 6.58 -18.48
C TYR A 383 -16.95 5.26 -19.13
N VAL A 384 -16.39 4.30 -18.39
CA VAL A 384 -16.02 2.98 -18.92
C VAL A 384 -17.26 2.28 -19.50
N GLN A 385 -17.07 1.53 -20.58
CA GLN A 385 -18.15 0.73 -21.15
C GLN A 385 -18.64 -0.29 -20.11
N SER A 386 -19.96 -0.45 -20.03
CA SER A 386 -20.59 -1.48 -19.23
C SER A 386 -20.52 -2.85 -19.91
N GLU A 387 -20.86 -3.90 -19.16
CA GLU A 387 -21.03 -5.23 -19.75
C GLU A 387 -22.15 -5.26 -20.79
N HIS A 388 -23.20 -4.47 -20.59
CA HIS A 388 -24.29 -4.31 -21.55
C HIS A 388 -23.79 -3.72 -22.87
N ASP A 389 -23.02 -2.63 -22.82
CA ASP A 389 -22.45 -1.98 -24.02
C ASP A 389 -21.56 -2.95 -24.81
N LEU A 390 -20.74 -3.74 -24.11
CA LEU A 390 -19.90 -4.76 -24.75
C LEU A 390 -20.75 -5.87 -25.39
N ASN A 391 -21.83 -6.31 -24.74
CA ASN A 391 -22.71 -7.34 -25.26
C ASN A 391 -23.47 -6.87 -26.52
N LEU A 392 -23.85 -5.58 -26.58
CA LEU A 392 -24.39 -4.97 -27.80
C LEU A 392 -23.37 -5.06 -28.95
N LYS A 393 -22.12 -4.67 -28.72
CA LYS A 393 -21.06 -4.75 -29.75
C LYS A 393 -20.81 -6.19 -30.22
N LYS A 394 -20.85 -7.17 -29.31
CA LYS A 394 -20.73 -8.60 -29.64
C LYS A 394 -21.92 -9.09 -30.48
N TYR A 395 -23.12 -8.62 -30.18
CA TYR A 395 -24.33 -8.91 -30.94
C TYR A 395 -24.24 -8.34 -32.36
N LEU A 396 -23.86 -7.06 -32.51
CA LEU A 396 -23.64 -6.44 -33.83
C LEU A 396 -22.62 -7.19 -34.67
N ARG A 397 -21.50 -7.60 -34.07
CA ARG A 397 -20.50 -8.44 -34.73
C ARG A 397 -21.10 -9.77 -35.22
N LYS A 398 -22.00 -10.39 -34.43
CA LYS A 398 -22.69 -11.64 -34.82
C LYS A 398 -23.68 -11.42 -35.96
N GLU A 399 -24.41 -10.32 -35.96
CA GLU A 399 -25.33 -9.97 -37.05
C GLU A 399 -24.57 -9.69 -38.35
N LEU A 400 -23.52 -8.85 -38.30
CA LEU A 400 -22.64 -8.60 -39.43
C LEU A 400 -22.04 -9.88 -39.97
N PHE A 401 -21.56 -10.78 -39.10
CA PHE A 401 -21.06 -12.09 -39.51
C PHE A 401 -22.14 -12.90 -40.23
N THR A 402 -23.32 -13.04 -39.64
CA THR A 402 -24.41 -13.85 -40.23
C THR A 402 -24.84 -13.32 -41.60
N TYR A 403 -24.86 -12.00 -41.77
CA TYR A 403 -25.26 -11.35 -43.02
C TYR A 403 -24.15 -11.43 -44.08
N LEU A 404 -22.94 -10.96 -43.76
CA LEU A 404 -21.85 -10.87 -44.71
C LEU A 404 -21.29 -12.26 -45.07
N ASN A 405 -21.29 -13.22 -44.14
CA ASN A 405 -20.73 -14.54 -44.43
C ASN A 405 -21.51 -15.28 -45.53
N ARG A 406 -22.81 -15.01 -45.68
CA ARG A 406 -23.61 -15.51 -46.81
C ARG A 406 -23.18 -14.89 -48.15
N ILE A 407 -22.81 -13.61 -48.15
CA ILE A 407 -22.38 -12.87 -49.35
C ILE A 407 -21.01 -13.34 -49.82
N PHE A 408 -20.14 -13.67 -48.86
CA PHE A 408 -18.80 -14.19 -49.13
C PHE A 408 -18.74 -15.73 -49.09
N ASN A 409 -19.86 -16.44 -49.27
CA ASN A 409 -19.92 -17.90 -49.38
C ASN A 409 -19.18 -18.69 -48.26
N ASN A 410 -19.32 -18.25 -47.01
CA ASN A 410 -18.65 -18.84 -45.84
C ASN A 410 -17.11 -18.71 -45.81
N HIS A 411 -16.54 -17.81 -46.60
CA HIS A 411 -15.09 -17.58 -46.67
C HIS A 411 -14.61 -16.43 -45.80
N ILE A 412 -15.42 -15.91 -44.86
CA ILE A 412 -14.99 -14.82 -43.98
C ILE A 412 -15.23 -15.13 -42.50
N ASP A 413 -14.41 -14.51 -41.67
CA ASP A 413 -14.63 -14.35 -40.24
C ASP A 413 -14.68 -12.88 -39.85
N ILE A 414 -15.34 -12.58 -38.74
CA ILE A 414 -15.48 -11.21 -38.22
C ILE A 414 -15.16 -11.17 -36.74
N TYR A 415 -14.13 -10.41 -36.41
CA TYR A 415 -13.60 -10.24 -35.05
C TYR A 415 -13.92 -8.84 -34.52
N LEU A 416 -14.42 -8.77 -33.29
CA LEU A 416 -14.42 -7.53 -32.52
C LEU A 416 -13.00 -7.32 -31.97
N VAL A 417 -12.44 -6.12 -32.11
CA VAL A 417 -11.04 -5.81 -31.77
C VAL A 417 -10.89 -4.46 -31.06
N GLY A 418 -9.67 -4.12 -30.66
CA GLY A 418 -9.32 -2.85 -30.05
C GLY A 418 -9.85 -2.65 -28.64
N SER A 419 -10.08 -1.38 -28.26
CA SER A 419 -10.43 -0.96 -26.90
C SER A 419 -11.63 -1.70 -26.31
N SER A 420 -12.60 -2.09 -27.14
CA SER A 420 -13.80 -2.81 -26.73
C SER A 420 -13.49 -4.14 -26.03
N LEU A 421 -12.39 -4.81 -26.38
CA LEU A 421 -11.99 -6.07 -25.75
C LEU A 421 -10.90 -5.92 -24.68
N CYS A 422 -10.25 -4.76 -24.60
CA CYS A 422 -9.09 -4.57 -23.75
C CYS A 422 -9.42 -3.98 -22.37
N GLY A 423 -10.69 -3.66 -22.08
CA GLY A 423 -11.13 -3.24 -20.73
C GLY A 423 -10.97 -1.75 -20.41
N TYR A 424 -10.57 -0.93 -21.38
CA TYR A 424 -10.43 0.52 -21.22
C TYR A 424 -11.29 1.34 -22.21
N ALA A 425 -12.19 0.69 -22.95
CA ALA A 425 -13.14 1.41 -23.79
C ALA A 425 -14.13 2.21 -22.94
N SER A 426 -14.49 3.39 -23.42
CA SER A 426 -15.61 4.16 -22.88
C SER A 426 -16.94 3.66 -23.45
N LYS A 427 -18.05 4.01 -22.80
CA LYS A 427 -19.42 3.77 -23.32
C LYS A 427 -19.71 4.44 -24.66
N PHE A 428 -18.89 5.42 -25.04
CA PHE A 428 -18.97 6.13 -26.33
C PHE A 428 -17.95 5.63 -27.36
N SER A 429 -17.21 4.56 -27.07
CA SER A 429 -16.17 4.06 -27.98
C SER A 429 -16.77 3.23 -29.11
N ASP A 430 -16.26 3.46 -30.31
CA ASP A 430 -16.61 2.71 -31.52
C ASP A 430 -16.40 1.20 -31.37
N ALA A 431 -17.20 0.43 -32.11
CA ALA A 431 -16.98 -0.98 -32.34
C ALA A 431 -15.95 -1.16 -33.46
N ASN A 432 -14.72 -1.46 -33.08
CA ASN A 432 -13.66 -1.77 -34.03
C ASN A 432 -13.78 -3.23 -34.49
N ILE A 433 -13.91 -3.44 -35.78
CA ILE A 433 -14.14 -4.75 -36.39
C ILE A 433 -13.01 -5.07 -37.38
N CYS A 434 -12.54 -6.32 -37.34
CA CYS A 434 -11.66 -6.87 -38.36
C CYS A 434 -12.41 -7.99 -39.09
N MET A 435 -12.68 -7.80 -40.38
CA MET A 435 -13.17 -8.85 -41.26
C MET A 435 -11.98 -9.55 -41.88
N VAL A 436 -11.97 -10.88 -41.85
CA VAL A 436 -10.85 -11.72 -42.29
C VAL A 436 -11.37 -12.64 -43.36
N HIS A 437 -10.80 -12.59 -44.56
CA HIS A 437 -11.11 -13.51 -45.65
C HIS A 437 -10.16 -14.71 -45.60
N SER A 438 -10.73 -15.91 -45.67
CA SER A 438 -10.00 -17.18 -45.75
C SER A 438 -9.17 -17.27 -47.04
N GLY A 439 -7.93 -17.77 -46.95
CA GLY A 439 -7.10 -18.08 -48.14
C GLY A 439 -6.09 -17.01 -48.59
N HIS A 440 -5.17 -16.61 -47.70
CA HIS A 440 -4.00 -15.72 -47.91
C HIS A 440 -4.23 -14.21 -47.68
N GLU A 441 -3.12 -13.47 -47.51
CA GLU A 441 -3.13 -12.01 -47.38
C GLU A 441 -3.67 -11.34 -48.64
N LEU A 442 -4.60 -10.41 -48.46
CA LEU A 442 -5.19 -9.64 -49.55
C LEU A 442 -4.30 -8.43 -49.87
N SER A 443 -4.09 -8.16 -51.17
CA SER A 443 -3.50 -6.91 -51.64
C SER A 443 -4.38 -5.71 -51.24
N ASN A 444 -3.81 -4.50 -51.21
CA ASN A 444 -4.57 -3.28 -50.86
C ASN A 444 -5.77 -3.05 -51.80
N GLU A 445 -5.61 -3.34 -53.09
CA GLU A 445 -6.71 -3.29 -54.07
C GLU A 445 -7.81 -4.32 -53.75
N ALA A 446 -7.42 -5.56 -53.38
CA ALA A 446 -8.37 -6.60 -53.00
C ALA A 446 -9.11 -6.25 -51.70
N LYS A 447 -8.42 -5.70 -50.69
CA LYS A 447 -9.05 -5.17 -49.47
C LYS A 447 -10.09 -4.10 -49.80
N HIS A 448 -9.76 -3.16 -50.69
CA HIS A 448 -10.67 -2.11 -51.09
C HIS A 448 -11.89 -2.64 -51.86
N LYS A 449 -11.70 -3.64 -52.74
CA LYS A 449 -12.80 -4.36 -53.40
C LYS A 449 -13.71 -5.05 -52.39
N CYS A 450 -13.17 -5.71 -51.37
CA CYS A 450 -13.96 -6.29 -50.29
C CYS A 450 -14.80 -5.23 -49.57
N LEU A 451 -14.21 -4.08 -49.22
CA LEU A 451 -14.94 -2.98 -48.59
C LEU A 451 -16.07 -2.46 -49.48
N ASN A 452 -15.87 -2.33 -50.79
CA ASN A 452 -16.93 -1.93 -51.72
C ASN A 452 -18.08 -2.94 -51.77
N ILE A 453 -17.78 -4.23 -51.77
CA ILE A 453 -18.80 -5.30 -51.71
C ILE A 453 -19.60 -5.19 -50.41
N VAL A 454 -18.91 -5.02 -49.27
CA VAL A 454 -19.55 -4.86 -47.96
C VAL A 454 -20.43 -3.61 -47.94
N THR A 455 -19.95 -2.47 -48.41
CA THR A 455 -20.72 -1.22 -48.49
C THR A 455 -22.02 -1.42 -49.28
N ASN A 456 -21.93 -1.98 -50.48
CA ASN A 456 -23.10 -2.21 -51.35
C ASN A 456 -24.11 -3.19 -50.73
N ALA A 457 -23.63 -4.14 -49.92
CA ALA A 457 -24.50 -5.04 -49.18
C ALA A 457 -25.22 -4.33 -48.03
N LEU A 458 -24.47 -3.60 -47.20
CA LEU A 458 -25.01 -2.96 -46.00
C LEU A 458 -26.00 -1.83 -46.30
N ILE A 459 -25.81 -1.09 -47.40
CA ILE A 459 -26.79 -0.08 -47.87
C ILE A 459 -28.18 -0.68 -48.04
N LYS A 460 -28.28 -1.93 -48.52
CA LYS A 460 -29.58 -2.60 -48.77
C LYS A 460 -30.32 -3.00 -47.50
N THR A 461 -29.65 -3.00 -46.35
CA THR A 461 -30.25 -3.44 -45.08
C THR A 461 -31.10 -2.36 -44.41
N ASN A 462 -30.89 -1.08 -44.76
CA ASN A 462 -31.43 0.08 -44.05
C ASN A 462 -31.14 0.09 -42.52
N ALA A 463 -30.21 -0.74 -42.04
CA ALA A 463 -29.86 -0.82 -40.61
C ALA A 463 -28.67 0.08 -40.23
N PHE A 464 -28.00 0.67 -41.22
CA PHE A 464 -26.79 1.47 -41.04
C PHE A 464 -26.90 2.82 -41.75
N SER A 465 -26.31 3.86 -41.15
CA SER A 465 -26.10 5.19 -41.75
C SER A 465 -24.62 5.51 -41.89
N ASP A 466 -24.32 6.64 -42.54
CA ASP A 466 -22.97 7.22 -42.65
C ASP A 466 -21.90 6.25 -43.19
N ILE A 467 -22.34 5.32 -44.04
CA ILE A 467 -21.50 4.27 -44.61
C ILE A 467 -20.51 4.91 -45.60
N LYS A 468 -19.24 4.98 -45.21
CA LYS A 468 -18.17 5.58 -46.02
C LYS A 468 -16.87 4.80 -45.91
N ILE A 469 -16.21 4.62 -47.05
CA ILE A 469 -14.83 4.15 -47.08
C ILE A 469 -13.92 5.35 -46.89
N ILE A 470 -12.96 5.23 -45.99
CA ILE A 470 -11.87 6.19 -45.80
C ILE A 470 -10.64 5.62 -46.46
N ASP A 471 -10.31 6.18 -47.62
CA ASP A 471 -9.16 5.76 -48.42
C ASP A 471 -7.87 6.20 -47.75
N SER A 472 -7.07 5.22 -47.36
CA SER A 472 -5.73 5.37 -46.81
C SER A 472 -4.94 4.10 -47.10
N GLU A 473 -3.65 4.08 -46.79
CA GLU A 473 -2.81 2.87 -46.88
C GLU A 473 -3.43 1.68 -46.12
N ASN A 474 -4.23 1.97 -45.08
CA ASN A 474 -5.01 1.01 -44.32
C ASN A 474 -6.50 1.35 -44.38
N ALA A 475 -7.06 1.36 -45.60
CA ALA A 475 -8.46 1.70 -45.87
C ALA A 475 -9.43 1.04 -44.88
N CYS A 476 -10.39 1.82 -44.40
CA CYS A 476 -11.41 1.34 -43.47
C CYS A 476 -12.80 1.80 -43.89
N LEU A 477 -13.80 1.01 -43.52
CA LEU A 477 -15.20 1.36 -43.67
C LEU A 477 -15.71 1.87 -42.33
N ARG A 478 -16.22 3.10 -42.30
CA ARG A 478 -16.95 3.66 -41.16
C ARG A 478 -18.44 3.65 -41.45
N MET A 479 -19.24 3.32 -40.44
CA MET A 479 -20.69 3.31 -40.50
C MET A 479 -21.27 3.47 -39.08
N THR A 480 -22.54 3.82 -38.97
CA THR A 480 -23.25 3.87 -37.70
C THR A 480 -24.42 2.91 -37.73
N HIS A 481 -24.54 2.03 -36.74
CA HIS A 481 -25.70 1.16 -36.61
C HIS A 481 -26.88 1.92 -35.99
N LEU A 482 -27.98 2.02 -36.73
CA LEU A 482 -29.10 2.92 -36.41
C LEU A 482 -29.81 2.58 -35.10
N LEU A 483 -30.05 1.28 -34.82
CA LEU A 483 -30.82 0.88 -33.64
C LEU A 483 -30.04 1.05 -32.34
N SER A 484 -28.73 0.74 -32.35
CA SER A 484 -27.90 0.85 -31.14
C SER A 484 -27.18 2.19 -31.02
N ASN A 485 -27.19 2.99 -32.09
CA ASN A 485 -26.39 4.21 -32.22
C ASN A 485 -24.89 3.99 -31.92
N ILE A 486 -24.34 2.89 -32.44
CA ILE A 486 -22.92 2.52 -32.26
C ILE A 486 -22.20 2.76 -33.58
N ASP A 487 -21.14 3.57 -33.52
CA ASP A 487 -20.20 3.73 -34.63
C ASP A 487 -19.33 2.49 -34.78
N ILE A 488 -19.13 2.07 -36.02
CA ILE A 488 -18.38 0.86 -36.39
C ILE A 488 -17.27 1.26 -37.34
N GLU A 489 -16.04 0.85 -37.02
CA GLU A 489 -14.90 0.94 -37.92
C GLU A 489 -14.46 -0.48 -38.33
N MET A 490 -14.69 -0.84 -39.59
CA MET A 490 -14.34 -2.14 -40.14
C MET A 490 -13.07 -2.04 -41.01
N LYS A 491 -12.09 -2.91 -40.72
CA LYS A 491 -10.90 -3.13 -41.57
C LYS A 491 -10.88 -4.57 -42.09
N VAL A 492 -10.30 -4.79 -43.26
CA VAL A 492 -10.22 -6.12 -43.91
C VAL A 492 -8.78 -6.67 -43.81
N ASN A 493 -8.65 -7.92 -43.38
CA ASN A 493 -7.39 -8.67 -43.21
C ASN A 493 -6.29 -7.87 -42.49
N ASN A 494 -6.65 -7.14 -41.42
CA ASN A 494 -5.68 -6.42 -40.59
C ASN A 494 -5.20 -7.32 -39.43
N LYS A 495 -4.20 -8.16 -39.73
CA LYS A 495 -3.58 -9.13 -38.80
C LYS A 495 -3.03 -8.45 -37.54
N VAL A 496 -2.30 -7.35 -37.73
CA VAL A 496 -1.64 -6.58 -36.68
C VAL A 496 -2.63 -6.08 -35.64
N ARG A 497 -3.80 -5.57 -36.06
CA ARG A 497 -4.83 -5.10 -35.14
C ARG A 497 -5.35 -6.20 -34.21
N ILE A 498 -5.44 -7.43 -34.71
CA ILE A 498 -5.87 -8.60 -33.91
C ILE A 498 -4.77 -8.95 -32.89
N HIS A 499 -3.52 -9.04 -33.34
CA HIS A 499 -2.35 -9.27 -32.46
C HIS A 499 -2.21 -8.21 -31.37
N ASN A 500 -2.34 -6.94 -31.72
CA ASN A 500 -2.33 -5.81 -30.78
C ASN A 500 -3.44 -5.89 -29.75
N THR A 501 -4.64 -6.28 -30.19
CA THR A 501 -5.78 -6.47 -29.29
C THR A 501 -5.48 -7.57 -28.28
N ARG A 502 -4.95 -8.71 -28.75
CA ARG A 502 -4.54 -9.82 -27.88
C ARG A 502 -3.46 -9.39 -26.89
N LEU A 503 -2.44 -8.66 -27.34
CA LEU A 503 -1.34 -8.18 -26.50
C LEU A 503 -1.81 -7.21 -25.41
N ILE A 504 -2.56 -6.17 -25.77
CA ILE A 504 -3.01 -5.18 -24.79
C ILE A 504 -3.99 -5.80 -23.80
N LYS A 505 -4.93 -6.64 -24.28
CA LYS A 505 -5.86 -7.37 -23.41
C LYS A 505 -5.12 -8.29 -22.43
N SER A 506 -3.98 -8.82 -22.83
CA SER A 506 -3.14 -9.63 -21.96
C SER A 506 -2.52 -8.78 -20.84
N TYR A 507 -2.01 -7.59 -21.16
CA TYR A 507 -1.51 -6.65 -20.14
C TYR A 507 -2.58 -6.18 -19.17
N THR A 508 -3.80 -5.89 -19.65
CA THR A 508 -4.88 -5.42 -18.77
C THR A 508 -5.44 -6.52 -17.85
N ARG A 509 -5.15 -7.79 -18.13
CA ARG A 509 -5.45 -8.93 -17.24
C ARG A 509 -4.39 -9.18 -16.16
N LEU A 510 -3.18 -8.62 -16.30
CA LEU A 510 -2.10 -8.83 -15.33
C LEU A 510 -2.20 -7.92 -14.10
N ASP A 511 -2.77 -6.72 -14.26
CA ASP A 511 -2.93 -5.76 -13.16
C ASP A 511 -4.13 -4.83 -13.41
N ASP A 512 -5.05 -4.79 -12.44
CA ASP A 512 -6.33 -4.05 -12.54
C ASP A 512 -6.14 -2.53 -12.76
N ARG A 513 -4.98 -1.97 -12.39
CA ARG A 513 -4.68 -0.54 -12.56
C ARG A 513 -4.48 -0.17 -14.03
N VAL A 514 -4.07 -1.12 -14.87
CA VAL A 514 -3.61 -0.86 -16.25
C VAL A 514 -4.75 -0.31 -17.11
N SER A 515 -5.93 -0.94 -17.05
CA SER A 515 -7.12 -0.48 -17.78
C SER A 515 -7.51 0.96 -17.41
N ILE A 516 -7.45 1.26 -16.11
CA ILE A 516 -7.80 2.58 -15.56
C ILE A 516 -6.80 3.64 -16.04
N LEU A 517 -5.50 3.33 -15.99
CA LEU A 517 -4.44 4.24 -16.42
C LEU A 517 -4.47 4.49 -17.93
N ILE A 518 -4.68 3.45 -18.74
CA ILE A 518 -4.82 3.60 -20.19
C ILE A 518 -6.03 4.49 -20.50
N PHE A 519 -7.20 4.20 -19.90
CA PHE A 519 -8.38 5.03 -20.06
C PHE A 519 -8.10 6.48 -19.70
N LEU A 520 -7.46 6.73 -18.55
CA LEU A 520 -7.17 8.06 -18.05
C LEU A 520 -6.25 8.83 -18.99
N VAL A 521 -5.18 8.22 -19.50
CA VAL A 521 -4.28 8.86 -20.48
C VAL A 521 -5.02 9.22 -21.75
N LEU A 522 -5.86 8.34 -22.27
CA LEU A 522 -6.64 8.60 -23.48
C LEU A 522 -7.65 9.74 -23.26
N PHE A 523 -8.34 9.73 -22.11
CA PHE A 523 -9.26 10.78 -21.74
C PHE A 523 -8.56 12.13 -21.59
N TRP A 524 -7.44 12.16 -20.86
CA TRP A 524 -6.59 13.34 -20.68
C TRP A 524 -6.08 13.90 -22.01
N ALA A 525 -5.58 13.03 -22.89
CA ALA A 525 -5.07 13.43 -24.20
C ALA A 525 -6.16 14.02 -25.09
N LYS A 526 -7.38 13.48 -25.03
CA LYS A 526 -8.55 14.01 -25.74
C LYS A 526 -8.94 15.39 -25.21
N GLN A 527 -9.00 15.59 -23.89
CA GLN A 527 -9.37 16.88 -23.30
C GLN A 527 -8.33 17.99 -23.57
N ASN A 528 -7.07 17.61 -23.77
CA ASN A 528 -5.97 18.54 -24.06
C ASN A 528 -5.65 18.69 -25.56
N ASP A 529 -6.46 18.11 -26.45
CA ASP A 529 -6.29 18.23 -27.91
C ASP A 529 -4.87 17.84 -28.38
N ILE A 530 -4.36 16.73 -27.82
CA ILE A 530 -3.13 16.03 -28.25
C ILE A 530 -3.43 14.62 -28.74
N HIS A 531 -4.70 14.35 -29.03
CA HIS A 531 -5.24 13.10 -29.50
C HIS A 531 -5.79 13.25 -30.93
N GLY A 532 -5.49 12.30 -31.81
CA GLY A 532 -6.11 12.19 -33.15
C GLY A 532 -5.14 12.34 -34.32
N GLU A 533 -5.52 11.74 -35.46
CA GLU A 533 -4.67 11.54 -36.65
C GLU A 533 -4.21 12.83 -37.35
N SER A 534 -4.88 13.96 -37.14
CA SER A 534 -4.57 15.23 -37.83
C SER A 534 -3.91 16.29 -36.93
N LYS A 535 -3.86 16.10 -35.60
CA LYS A 535 -3.43 17.13 -34.64
C LYS A 535 -2.57 16.62 -33.47
N GLY A 536 -2.38 15.31 -33.31
CA GLY A 536 -1.67 14.77 -32.16
C GLY A 536 -1.24 13.30 -32.28
N LEU A 537 -1.07 12.66 -31.13
CA LEU A 537 -0.78 11.22 -31.03
C LEU A 537 -2.06 10.42 -31.21
N ASN A 538 -2.02 9.32 -31.97
CA ASN A 538 -3.15 8.40 -32.01
C ASN A 538 -3.29 7.66 -30.66
N SER A 539 -4.50 7.16 -30.36
CA SER A 539 -4.80 6.46 -29.11
C SER A 539 -3.82 5.30 -28.85
N TYR A 540 -3.50 4.56 -29.90
CA TYR A 540 -2.69 3.37 -29.79
C TYR A 540 -1.26 3.70 -29.35
N THR A 541 -0.69 4.80 -29.85
CA THR A 541 0.64 5.28 -29.45
C THR A 541 0.70 5.60 -27.96
N LEU A 542 -0.31 6.30 -27.43
CA LEU A 542 -0.41 6.60 -26.00
C LEU A 542 -0.55 5.35 -25.13
N VAL A 543 -1.26 4.33 -25.62
CA VAL A 543 -1.38 3.03 -24.94
C VAL A 543 -0.01 2.35 -24.85
N LEU A 544 0.75 2.32 -25.95
CA LEU A 544 2.10 1.73 -25.97
C LEU A 544 3.09 2.50 -25.08
N MET A 545 3.01 3.83 -25.05
CA MET A 545 3.79 4.65 -24.13
C MET A 545 3.47 4.32 -22.67
N MET A 546 2.18 4.21 -22.31
CA MET A 546 1.78 3.84 -20.95
C MET A 546 2.25 2.43 -20.58
N ILE A 547 2.09 1.45 -21.47
CA ILE A 547 2.58 0.08 -21.23
C ILE A 547 4.10 0.07 -21.02
N THR A 548 4.87 0.73 -21.90
CA THR A 548 6.34 0.77 -21.79
C THR A 548 6.79 1.46 -20.50
N TYR A 549 6.11 2.55 -20.10
CA TYR A 549 6.34 3.20 -18.81
C TYR A 549 6.14 2.22 -17.64
N LEU A 550 5.05 1.46 -17.64
CA LEU A 550 4.73 0.46 -16.61
C LEU A 550 5.68 -0.76 -16.62
N GLN A 551 6.30 -1.05 -17.77
CA GLN A 551 7.29 -2.11 -17.92
C GLN A 551 8.67 -1.71 -17.41
N ARG A 552 9.09 -0.46 -17.68
CA ARG A 552 10.50 -0.07 -17.57
C ARG A 552 10.81 0.95 -16.49
N VAL A 553 9.92 1.93 -16.32
CA VAL A 553 10.18 3.12 -15.51
C VAL A 553 9.75 2.91 -14.06
N CYS A 554 8.63 2.22 -13.87
CA CYS A 554 8.15 1.85 -12.54
C CYS A 554 9.15 0.92 -11.85
N ASN A 555 9.41 1.18 -10.57
CA ASN A 555 10.22 0.30 -9.73
C ASN A 555 9.54 0.12 -8.36
N PRO A 556 9.05 -1.08 -8.01
CA PRO A 556 9.04 -2.30 -8.84
C PRO A 556 8.23 -2.14 -10.13
N ILE A 557 8.50 -2.96 -11.15
CA ILE A 557 7.75 -2.93 -12.42
C ILE A 557 6.28 -3.29 -12.19
N VAL A 558 5.39 -2.71 -12.98
CA VAL A 558 3.95 -3.03 -12.94
C VAL A 558 3.62 -4.13 -13.94
N LEU A 559 4.25 -4.11 -15.11
CA LEU A 559 4.04 -5.08 -16.19
C LEU A 559 5.37 -5.74 -16.59
N PRO A 560 5.39 -7.03 -16.94
CA PRO A 560 6.54 -7.65 -17.56
C PRO A 560 6.58 -7.35 -19.07
N CYS A 561 7.65 -7.75 -19.77
CA CYS A 561 7.63 -7.80 -21.23
C CYS A 561 7.02 -9.14 -21.70
N LEU A 562 5.76 -9.12 -22.19
CA LEU A 562 5.07 -10.36 -22.58
C LEU A 562 5.61 -11.00 -23.85
N GLN A 563 6.12 -10.20 -24.81
CA GLN A 563 6.70 -10.75 -26.04
C GLN A 563 8.05 -11.43 -25.79
N GLU A 564 8.74 -11.07 -24.71
CA GLU A 564 9.94 -11.77 -24.23
C GLU A 564 9.56 -13.05 -23.45
N LEU A 565 8.64 -12.94 -22.47
CA LEU A 565 8.26 -14.06 -21.61
C LEU A 565 7.43 -15.14 -22.30
N CYS A 566 6.65 -14.76 -23.31
CA CYS A 566 5.70 -15.63 -23.99
C CYS A 566 5.80 -15.47 -25.50
N SER A 567 7.02 -15.55 -26.03
CA SER A 567 7.32 -15.38 -27.46
C SER A 567 6.46 -16.25 -28.38
N ASN A 568 6.16 -17.49 -27.96
CA ASN A 568 5.28 -18.40 -28.70
C ASN A 568 3.83 -17.91 -28.76
N GLU A 569 3.31 -17.26 -27.71
CA GLU A 569 1.93 -16.76 -27.65
C GLU A 569 1.74 -15.45 -28.44
N PHE A 570 2.83 -14.67 -28.60
CA PHE A 570 2.85 -13.39 -29.29
C PHE A 570 3.79 -13.39 -30.50
N ASN A 571 3.87 -14.51 -31.21
CA ASN A 571 4.63 -14.63 -32.44
C ASN A 571 3.88 -13.90 -33.58
N PRO A 572 4.50 -12.91 -34.27
CA PRO A 572 3.89 -12.19 -35.40
C PRO A 572 3.48 -13.11 -36.56
N ASP A 573 4.12 -14.27 -36.70
CA ASP A 573 3.89 -15.19 -37.82
C ASP A 573 2.59 -15.97 -37.71
N ILE A 574 2.04 -16.14 -36.49
CA ILE A 574 0.78 -16.85 -36.24
C ILE A 574 -0.33 -16.30 -37.14
N GLY A 575 -0.92 -17.16 -37.96
CA GLY A 575 -2.00 -16.81 -38.89
C GLY A 575 -3.24 -16.32 -38.15
N ILE A 576 -4.03 -15.44 -38.78
CA ILE A 576 -5.20 -14.82 -38.12
C ILE A 576 -6.17 -15.86 -37.56
N ASP A 577 -6.38 -16.94 -38.31
CA ASP A 577 -7.34 -18.01 -37.98
C ASP A 577 -6.89 -18.87 -36.79
N GLU A 578 -5.63 -18.76 -36.37
CA GLU A 578 -5.02 -19.47 -35.24
C GLU A 578 -4.98 -18.63 -33.95
N ILE A 579 -5.37 -17.34 -34.01
CA ILE A 579 -5.23 -16.43 -32.88
C ILE A 579 -6.38 -16.61 -31.87
N ASN A 580 -6.06 -17.21 -30.72
CA ASN A 580 -6.90 -17.12 -29.53
C ASN A 580 -6.76 -15.73 -28.86
N LEU A 581 -7.82 -14.94 -28.82
CA LEU A 581 -7.83 -13.62 -28.15
C LEU A 581 -7.64 -13.69 -26.62
N PHE A 582 -7.61 -14.88 -26.03
CA PHE A 582 -7.25 -15.12 -24.63
C PHE A 582 -5.94 -15.91 -24.57
N ALA A 583 -4.83 -15.17 -24.58
CA ALA A 583 -3.51 -15.77 -24.41
C ALA A 583 -3.37 -16.49 -23.07
N ASN A 584 -2.56 -17.55 -23.06
CA ASN A 584 -2.08 -18.16 -21.82
C ASN A 584 -0.99 -17.27 -21.24
N LEU A 585 -1.21 -16.78 -20.02
CA LEU A 585 -0.32 -15.80 -19.39
C LEU A 585 0.61 -16.48 -18.38
N PRO A 586 1.82 -15.94 -18.18
CA PRO A 586 2.73 -16.45 -17.18
C PRO A 586 2.19 -16.13 -15.78
N GLU A 587 2.64 -16.87 -14.77
CA GLU A 587 2.36 -16.52 -13.38
C GLU A 587 3.17 -15.27 -13.00
N PHE A 588 2.57 -14.10 -13.16
CA PHE A 588 3.14 -12.82 -12.80
C PHE A 588 2.20 -12.06 -11.87
N ARG A 589 2.73 -11.57 -10.75
CA ARG A 589 2.02 -10.64 -9.86
C ARG A 589 2.91 -9.46 -9.54
N SER A 590 2.43 -8.27 -9.88
CA SER A 590 3.13 -7.03 -9.60
C SER A 590 3.37 -6.84 -8.09
N THR A 591 4.64 -6.60 -7.72
CA THR A 591 5.01 -6.18 -6.36
C THR A 591 4.96 -4.66 -6.19
N ASN A 592 4.71 -3.92 -7.27
CA ASN A 592 4.54 -2.47 -7.22
C ASN A 592 3.29 -2.11 -6.38
N ARG A 593 3.44 -1.14 -5.48
CA ARG A 593 2.37 -0.65 -4.59
C ARG A 593 1.90 0.76 -4.91
N ASN A 594 2.41 1.37 -5.98
CA ASN A 594 2.04 2.73 -6.32
C ASN A 594 0.55 2.86 -6.63
N SER A 595 -0.04 3.94 -6.14
CA SER A 595 -1.42 4.30 -6.41
C SER A 595 -1.63 4.68 -7.88
N LEU A 596 -2.88 4.78 -8.33
CA LEU A 596 -3.21 5.21 -9.70
C LEU A 596 -2.68 6.63 -9.95
N SER A 597 -2.79 7.51 -8.96
CA SER A 597 -2.28 8.88 -9.02
C SER A 597 -0.77 8.92 -9.14
N GLU A 598 -0.04 8.12 -8.35
CA GLU A 598 1.43 8.07 -8.44
C GLU A 598 1.90 7.53 -9.80
N LEU A 599 1.25 6.48 -10.31
CA LEU A 599 1.58 5.92 -11.61
C LEU A 599 1.29 6.92 -12.74
N PHE A 600 0.16 7.62 -12.69
CA PHE A 600 -0.21 8.62 -13.68
C PHE A 600 0.67 9.89 -13.62
N ILE A 601 0.93 10.43 -12.43
CA ILE A 601 1.87 11.56 -12.24
C ILE A 601 3.27 11.16 -12.72
N GLY A 602 3.72 9.95 -12.39
CA GLY A 602 5.01 9.45 -12.83
C GLY A 602 5.11 9.28 -14.35
N PHE A 603 4.02 8.86 -15.01
CA PHE A 603 3.93 8.82 -16.47
C PHE A 603 4.07 10.22 -17.07
N LEU A 604 3.32 11.20 -16.54
CA LEU A 604 3.39 12.59 -17.01
C LEU A 604 4.79 13.18 -16.83
N LYS A 605 5.39 12.98 -15.65
CA LYS A 605 6.75 13.41 -15.31
C LYS A 605 7.79 12.78 -16.22
N HIS A 606 7.69 11.47 -16.45
CA HIS A 606 8.66 10.77 -17.27
C HIS A 606 8.67 11.34 -18.70
N TYR A 607 7.50 11.47 -19.31
CA TYR A 607 7.38 11.96 -20.67
C TYR A 607 7.49 13.48 -20.82
N SER A 608 7.42 14.26 -19.73
CA SER A 608 7.78 15.68 -19.77
C SER A 608 9.28 15.89 -20.02
N ASP A 609 10.11 14.98 -19.50
CA ASP A 609 11.57 15.05 -19.53
C ASP A 609 12.19 14.05 -20.53
N PHE A 610 11.37 13.22 -21.19
CA PHE A 610 11.83 12.16 -22.08
C PHE A 610 12.51 12.71 -23.35
N CYS A 611 13.65 12.12 -23.70
CA CYS A 611 14.41 12.48 -24.90
C CYS A 611 13.85 11.80 -26.16
N PHE A 612 12.67 12.22 -26.63
CA PHE A 612 11.97 11.62 -27.78
C PHE A 612 12.79 11.48 -29.07
N ARG A 613 13.69 12.44 -29.34
CA ARG A 613 14.57 12.39 -30.54
C ARG A 613 15.70 11.35 -30.42
N LYS A 614 16.03 10.90 -29.21
CA LYS A 614 17.14 9.96 -28.97
C LYS A 614 16.68 8.51 -28.83
N TYR A 615 15.42 8.30 -28.44
CA TYR A 615 14.94 6.97 -28.06
C TYR A 615 13.65 6.59 -28.77
N THR A 616 13.56 5.32 -29.16
CA THR A 616 12.34 4.63 -29.61
C THR A 616 11.73 3.90 -28.42
N ILE A 617 10.44 4.13 -28.19
CA ILE A 617 9.65 3.48 -27.14
C ILE A 617 9.16 2.14 -27.68
N SER A 618 9.58 1.02 -27.06
CA SER A 618 9.26 -0.33 -27.55
C SER A 618 8.64 -1.19 -26.45
N VAL A 619 7.37 -1.54 -26.63
CA VAL A 619 6.67 -2.53 -25.79
C VAL A 619 7.23 -3.95 -26.00
N ARG A 620 7.66 -4.23 -27.23
CA ARG A 620 8.24 -5.52 -27.63
C ARG A 620 9.52 -5.86 -26.88
N ASN A 621 10.35 -4.86 -26.61
CA ASN A 621 11.56 -5.02 -25.81
C ASN A 621 11.37 -4.60 -24.35
N GLY A 622 10.21 -4.00 -24.01
CA GLY A 622 9.96 -3.41 -22.71
C GLY A 622 10.98 -2.32 -22.32
N ASP A 623 11.55 -1.61 -23.30
CA ASP A 623 12.66 -0.67 -23.07
C ASP A 623 12.66 0.52 -24.06
N PHE A 624 13.55 1.47 -23.81
CA PHE A 624 13.83 2.63 -24.65
C PHE A 624 15.08 2.38 -25.49
N MET A 625 14.89 2.01 -26.75
CA MET A 625 15.98 1.70 -27.67
C MET A 625 16.56 2.98 -28.28
N ARG A 626 17.82 3.00 -28.68
CA ARG A 626 18.40 4.15 -29.39
C ARG A 626 17.69 4.34 -30.73
N SER A 627 17.13 5.53 -30.97
CA SER A 627 16.42 5.81 -32.21
C SER A 627 17.38 5.85 -33.39
N VAL A 628 16.97 5.19 -34.48
CA VAL A 628 17.60 5.26 -35.80
C VAL A 628 16.80 6.12 -36.78
N HIS A 629 15.64 6.64 -36.35
CA HIS A 629 14.68 7.36 -37.18
C HIS A 629 14.73 8.86 -36.92
N ARG A 630 14.45 9.65 -37.96
CA ARG A 630 14.45 11.13 -37.90
C ARG A 630 13.13 11.74 -37.41
N ALA A 631 12.12 10.94 -37.07
CA ALA A 631 10.83 11.45 -36.61
C ALA A 631 10.94 12.08 -35.20
N PHE A 632 10.03 13.01 -34.89
CA PHE A 632 9.99 13.70 -33.60
C PHE A 632 9.76 12.74 -32.43
N ILE A 633 8.92 11.73 -32.64
CA ILE A 633 8.58 10.68 -31.69
C ILE A 633 8.65 9.36 -32.41
N ASN A 634 9.27 8.37 -31.77
CA ASN A 634 9.37 7.00 -32.27
C ASN A 634 8.74 6.06 -31.26
N VAL A 635 7.58 5.51 -31.59
CA VAL A 635 6.93 4.44 -30.82
C VAL A 635 6.78 3.24 -31.74
N GLU A 636 7.45 2.16 -31.37
CA GLU A 636 7.54 0.95 -32.19
C GLU A 636 6.23 0.17 -32.17
N GLU A 637 5.72 -0.17 -33.35
CA GLU A 637 4.64 -1.13 -33.54
C GLU A 637 5.15 -2.53 -33.12
N PRO A 638 4.53 -3.20 -32.12
CA PRO A 638 5.09 -4.41 -31.51
C PRO A 638 5.27 -5.63 -32.42
N PHE A 639 4.61 -5.71 -33.57
CA PHE A 639 4.64 -6.82 -34.53
C PHE A 639 5.17 -6.43 -35.92
N GLU A 640 5.15 -5.15 -36.30
CA GLU A 640 5.66 -4.68 -37.60
C GLU A 640 6.89 -3.76 -37.52
N ILE A 641 7.26 -3.28 -36.33
CA ILE A 641 8.43 -2.41 -36.10
C ILE A 641 8.29 -1.03 -36.81
N SER A 642 7.10 -0.70 -37.30
CA SER A 642 6.78 0.62 -37.85
C SER A 642 6.63 1.67 -36.74
N ASN A 643 6.68 2.96 -37.10
CA ASN A 643 6.46 4.04 -36.13
C ASN A 643 4.97 4.38 -36.04
N THR A 644 4.34 4.07 -34.91
CA THR A 644 2.92 4.36 -34.69
C THR A 644 2.65 5.86 -34.50
N ALA A 645 3.67 6.66 -34.19
CA ALA A 645 3.56 8.11 -33.95
C ALA A 645 3.74 8.95 -35.23
N SER A 646 3.71 8.33 -36.42
CA SER A 646 3.98 8.99 -37.71
C SER A 646 3.05 10.15 -38.05
N SER A 647 1.84 10.21 -37.47
CA SER A 647 0.89 11.32 -37.63
C SER A 647 1.40 12.64 -37.05
N LEU A 648 2.32 12.60 -36.08
CA LEU A 648 2.89 13.78 -35.46
C LEU A 648 4.11 14.29 -36.25
N SER A 649 3.84 14.95 -37.36
CA SER A 649 4.84 15.41 -38.34
C SER A 649 5.21 16.90 -38.23
N SER A 650 4.63 17.64 -37.28
CA SER A 650 4.85 19.08 -37.10
C SER A 650 5.60 19.38 -35.80
N ASP A 651 6.66 20.20 -35.88
CA ASP A 651 7.38 20.72 -34.70
C ASP A 651 6.43 21.44 -33.73
N ILE A 652 5.45 22.19 -34.24
CA ILE A 652 4.46 22.90 -33.42
C ILE A 652 3.60 21.91 -32.64
N ALA A 653 3.13 20.85 -33.29
CA ALA A 653 2.32 19.81 -32.64
C ALA A 653 3.15 19.02 -31.60
N PHE A 654 4.41 18.75 -31.91
CA PHE A 654 5.36 18.10 -31.00
C PHE A 654 5.62 18.94 -29.75
N GLU A 655 5.95 20.23 -29.89
CA GLU A 655 6.18 21.11 -28.75
C GLU A 655 4.90 21.35 -27.94
N LYS A 656 3.74 21.50 -28.59
CA LYS A 656 2.44 21.58 -27.91
C LYS A 656 2.22 20.35 -27.01
N MET A 657 2.42 19.15 -27.55
CA MET A 657 2.29 17.90 -26.80
C MET A 657 3.24 17.87 -25.60
N ARG A 658 4.53 18.19 -25.81
CA ARG A 658 5.52 18.20 -24.73
C ARG A 658 5.17 19.19 -23.62
N GLN A 659 4.71 20.38 -23.98
CA GLN A 659 4.26 21.39 -23.01
C GLN A 659 3.05 20.90 -22.21
N ILE A 660 2.11 20.20 -22.82
CA ILE A 660 0.95 19.64 -22.13
C ILE A 660 1.35 18.60 -21.08
N PHE A 661 2.34 17.74 -21.36
CA PHE A 661 2.93 16.84 -20.35
C PHE A 661 3.54 17.63 -19.17
N VAL A 662 4.36 18.65 -19.45
CA VAL A 662 5.01 19.50 -18.43
C VAL A 662 3.98 20.23 -17.56
N VAL A 663 3.02 20.91 -18.19
CA VAL A 663 1.98 21.68 -17.49
C VAL A 663 1.10 20.74 -16.66
N SER A 664 0.63 19.62 -17.25
CA SER A 664 -0.22 18.68 -16.51
C SER A 664 0.49 18.09 -15.29
N TYR A 665 1.78 17.72 -15.43
CA TYR A 665 2.58 17.24 -14.31
C TYR A 665 2.70 18.31 -13.22
N ARG A 666 3.09 19.54 -13.56
CA ARG A 666 3.26 20.63 -12.58
C ARG A 666 1.95 20.98 -11.88
N THR A 667 0.87 21.14 -12.64
CA THR A 667 -0.45 21.48 -12.09
C THR A 667 -0.97 20.42 -11.12
N LEU A 668 -0.76 19.12 -11.41
CA LEU A 668 -1.13 18.05 -10.48
C LEU A 668 -0.25 18.02 -9.23
N MET A 669 1.04 18.34 -9.34
CA MET A 669 1.94 18.43 -8.18
C MET A 669 1.58 19.57 -7.22
N ASP A 670 0.94 20.62 -7.74
CA ASP A 670 0.54 21.79 -6.96
C ASP A 670 -0.87 21.65 -6.36
N ASN A 671 -1.83 21.12 -7.14
CA ASN A 671 -3.26 21.12 -6.76
C ASN A 671 -3.81 19.76 -6.37
N GLU A 672 -3.15 18.65 -6.74
CA GLU A 672 -3.57 17.25 -6.49
C GLU A 672 -5.01 16.91 -6.94
N MET A 673 -5.62 17.74 -7.79
CA MET A 673 -7.00 17.61 -8.27
C MET A 673 -7.03 17.27 -9.76
N LEU A 674 -7.74 16.21 -10.14
CA LEU A 674 -7.85 15.78 -11.53
C LEU A 674 -8.54 16.83 -12.43
N SER A 675 -9.50 17.56 -11.88
CA SER A 675 -10.19 18.67 -12.57
C SER A 675 -9.26 19.83 -12.95
N SER A 676 -8.06 19.91 -12.36
CA SER A 676 -7.08 20.96 -12.70
C SER A 676 -6.41 20.74 -14.06
N ILE A 677 -6.42 19.51 -14.58
CA ILE A 677 -5.81 19.14 -15.87
C ILE A 677 -6.82 18.52 -16.86
N LEU A 678 -8.02 18.22 -16.38
CA LEU A 678 -9.17 17.83 -17.19
C LEU A 678 -10.17 18.99 -17.12
N PRO A 679 -10.22 19.89 -18.11
CA PRO A 679 -11.30 20.85 -18.21
C PRO A 679 -12.60 20.06 -18.32
N LEU A 680 -13.34 19.92 -17.21
CA LEU A 680 -14.67 19.36 -17.21
C LEU A 680 -15.55 20.39 -17.94
N ARG A 681 -15.84 20.12 -19.21
CA ARG A 681 -16.87 20.82 -19.98
C ARG A 681 -18.20 20.13 -19.82
#